data_AF-A0A3R7FE18-F1
#
_entry.id   AF-A0A3R7FE18-F1
#
_cell.length_a   1.000
_cell.length_b   1.000
_cell.length_c   1.000
_cell.angle_alpha   90.00
_cell.angle_beta   90.00
_cell.angle_gamma   90.00
#
_symmetry.space_group_name_H-M   'P 1'
#
loop_
_entity.id
_entity.type
_entity.pdbx_description
1 polymer ?
#
loop_
_entity_poly.entity_id
_entity_poly.type
_entity_poly.pdbx_seq_one_letter_code
_entity_poly.pdbx_strand_id
1 'polypeptide(L)'
;MSSGTLYIKDSRTNAEYEIPVRRNAVSAMDFKKIRAPAAGADRADQVAGGLRVHDPGLQNTTVVETGISFSDHEKGLLLFRGYTLEQLWDSDFEDMLHLLVWGSYPTALQKKELSRKLAEEMTMVPQSLHRTIQTLPRTTSPLPLMLAGLSACLAYVPQSIPASTKPDLYQSNSREVDRGIIRTIAAYAVVFGLVNCHRKGTPFAQPSRDKPYLENLFQMAGLVDPTTGRPDPTKLSCFRRFAMLNADHGMALSVFSALVTASSLTDPISCLITAIGAAFGPLHFGATESANLALREIGTPEKVPKFIEEVKQGKRRLFGYGHRSYKGVDPRVAPIRSILKDLDTSSNSLLKVAERIEQVASADDYFKTRGLYPNADFYGNFVFTGIGFEPDMIPAAMMAQRIMGVMAHWREYMWQPSISQPPATESTPLLSSHPGSQRYSVFTNGQKRLIILAAALASSFSPFSANIYYPSLNSIAADLHVSSSQINLTITTYMICQGLAPSFMGSFADQAGRRPAYILCFVIYIIGNIALALQHSYLALLILRAVQSCGSSGTVALASAVAADVITSAERGMYMGITSLGNILAPSLGPILGGFLSQYLGWQAIFWFLALAAITFFIPLVLFFPETCRAIVGDGSIPATGWNQSVWNRWRNRHLTSNCDPEGSPDPCRDVHPQPQKRSITFPNPLSTLRLLFHLPTGPLILANGIVFASYYSVTAGIPSQFKAIYGLSDLGIGLSFIPAGLGSLVSATFNGLIVDWNYLRLRRKTGDPISKDQKQDHGTFPIERARLQIGIPMTVAAALSVAAYGALIERNPALSVALALVFLISFCITAAYNVMNVLIVDLYYTTPATAMAANNLVRCFLGAAATAVIHPMIQKWGNRTTYWAVAGAMLSLVFTMNAFIPLILFTAMSSAQWALPPGTPTLQMRYPSTPWISPGDTIKQPDALPIPCISTLNLNAARTYLLLFVDIDVVLESCSTTVLHWYQPHMTASATSHCNDNGNEWLVNRTYTGAEYIAPQSPPYTRHRYVYLLYEQDPNYVFPECFGHIFPKTREGRGGFDIKQFVEVAGLRAPVAGNFFYVDNDAATTTTPSGGLVPTTTWFRSAPCRTEEPKSTDFIPMEANYGVDQQQVVI
;
A
#
# COMPACT_ATOMS: atom_id res chain seq x y z
N MET A 1 -24.96 -21.95 -32.68
CA MET A 1 -25.02 -21.67 -31.23
C MET A 1 -26.18 -20.73 -31.00
N SER A 2 -26.98 -20.93 -29.94
CA SER A 2 -28.16 -20.11 -29.67
C SER A 2 -27.76 -18.67 -29.33
N SER A 3 -28.29 -17.73 -30.10
CA SER A 3 -28.29 -16.31 -29.78
C SER A 3 -29.71 -15.83 -29.63
N GLY A 4 -29.92 -14.81 -28.82
CA GLY A 4 -31.24 -14.26 -28.56
C GLY A 4 -31.17 -13.07 -27.62
N THR A 5 -32.31 -12.69 -27.07
CA THR A 5 -32.41 -11.60 -26.09
C THR A 5 -33.16 -12.12 -24.87
N LEU A 6 -32.56 -11.92 -23.70
CA LEU A 6 -33.18 -12.18 -22.41
C LEU A 6 -33.89 -10.92 -21.95
N TYR A 7 -35.22 -11.00 -21.86
CA TYR A 7 -36.05 -9.93 -21.32
C TYR A 7 -36.19 -10.12 -19.81
N ILE A 8 -35.73 -9.13 -19.04
CA ILE A 8 -35.78 -9.15 -17.57
C ILE A 8 -36.72 -8.05 -17.11
N LYS A 9 -37.75 -8.45 -16.36
CA LYS A 9 -38.62 -7.52 -15.64
C LYS A 9 -38.23 -7.50 -14.17
N ASP A 10 -37.75 -6.36 -13.69
CA ASP A 10 -37.49 -6.18 -12.26
C ASP A 10 -38.79 -5.80 -11.56
N SER A 11 -39.42 -6.75 -10.86
CA SER A 11 -40.69 -6.55 -10.17
C SER A 11 -40.63 -5.48 -9.07
N ARG A 12 -39.42 -5.14 -8.59
CA ARG A 12 -39.23 -4.10 -7.56
C ARG A 12 -39.37 -2.68 -8.13
N THR A 13 -39.05 -2.50 -9.41
CA THR A 13 -39.11 -1.20 -10.11
C THR A 13 -40.11 -1.19 -11.26
N ASN A 14 -40.64 -2.35 -11.64
CA ASN A 14 -41.37 -2.63 -12.88
C ASN A 14 -40.61 -2.26 -14.16
N ALA A 15 -39.30 -2.00 -14.08
CA ALA A 15 -38.47 -1.71 -15.24
C ALA A 15 -38.17 -3.00 -16.01
N GLU A 16 -38.17 -2.89 -17.33
CA GLU A 16 -37.83 -3.98 -18.25
C GLU A 16 -36.47 -3.71 -18.89
N TYR A 17 -35.65 -4.76 -18.98
CA TYR A 17 -34.29 -4.72 -19.49
C TYR A 17 -34.09 -5.81 -20.51
N GLU A 18 -33.32 -5.49 -21.55
CA GLU A 18 -32.91 -6.45 -22.58
C GLU A 18 -31.42 -6.76 -22.41
N ILE A 19 -31.11 -8.03 -22.19
CA ILE A 19 -29.74 -8.53 -22.12
C ILE A 19 -29.48 -9.45 -23.31
N PRO A 20 -28.45 -9.20 -24.14
CA PRO A 20 -28.14 -10.07 -25.26
C PRO A 20 -27.66 -11.44 -24.75
N VAL A 21 -28.25 -12.50 -25.30
CA VAL A 21 -27.77 -13.87 -25.12
C VAL A 21 -26.84 -14.21 -26.28
N ARG A 22 -25.58 -14.52 -25.97
CA ARG A 22 -24.58 -14.96 -26.92
C ARG A 22 -24.12 -16.34 -26.52
N ARG A 23 -24.26 -17.32 -27.42
CA ARG A 23 -23.85 -18.72 -27.19
C ARG A 23 -24.43 -19.30 -25.89
N ASN A 24 -25.72 -19.06 -25.66
CA ASN A 24 -26.42 -19.46 -24.44
C ASN A 24 -25.86 -18.87 -23.12
N ALA A 25 -25.07 -17.80 -23.19
CA ALA A 25 -24.55 -17.08 -22.04
C ALA A 25 -24.95 -15.59 -22.09
N VAL A 26 -24.99 -14.96 -20.93
CA VAL A 26 -25.20 -13.52 -20.77
C VAL A 26 -23.98 -12.91 -20.06
N SER A 27 -23.61 -11.69 -20.42
CA SER A 27 -22.51 -11.00 -19.75
C SER A 27 -22.93 -10.63 -18.32
N ALA A 28 -22.19 -11.10 -17.32
CA ALA A 28 -22.43 -10.73 -15.91
C ALA A 28 -22.36 -9.20 -15.69
N MET A 29 -21.63 -8.50 -16.56
CA MET A 29 -21.51 -7.04 -16.54
C MET A 29 -22.79 -6.33 -17.00
N ASP A 30 -23.66 -6.96 -17.80
CA ASP A 30 -24.91 -6.35 -18.22
C ASP A 30 -25.91 -6.20 -17.07
N PHE A 31 -25.87 -7.08 -16.06
CA PHE A 31 -26.68 -6.95 -14.86
C PHE A 31 -26.36 -5.69 -14.05
N LYS A 32 -25.19 -5.06 -14.27
CA LYS A 32 -24.87 -3.75 -13.68
C LYS A 32 -25.83 -2.65 -14.09
N LYS A 33 -26.52 -2.80 -15.22
CA LYS A 33 -27.55 -1.85 -15.69
C LYS A 33 -28.81 -1.88 -14.82
N ILE A 34 -29.09 -3.01 -14.17
CA ILE A 34 -30.24 -3.19 -13.28
C ILE A 34 -29.87 -2.66 -11.89
N ARG A 35 -30.67 -1.72 -11.37
CA ARG A 35 -30.43 -1.06 -10.08
C ARG A 35 -31.54 -1.42 -9.11
N ALA A 36 -31.19 -1.62 -7.83
CA ALA A 36 -32.19 -1.77 -6.78
C ALA A 36 -33.06 -0.52 -6.67
N PRO A 37 -34.36 -0.65 -6.31
CA PRO A 37 -35.23 0.50 -6.12
C PRO A 37 -34.67 1.47 -5.08
N ALA A 38 -34.92 2.77 -5.30
CA ALA A 38 -34.44 3.83 -4.41
C ALA A 38 -35.13 3.82 -3.03
N ALA A 39 -36.35 3.25 -2.95
CA ALA A 39 -37.18 3.20 -1.75
C ALA A 39 -37.34 1.75 -1.24
N GLY A 40 -37.17 1.53 0.07
CA GLY A 40 -37.50 0.27 0.74
C GLY A 40 -36.47 -0.87 0.64
N ALA A 41 -35.43 -0.77 -0.18
CA ALA A 41 -34.36 -1.77 -0.28
C ALA A 41 -33.22 -1.54 0.72
N ASP A 42 -32.59 -2.63 1.18
CA ASP A 42 -31.40 -2.58 2.04
C ASP A 42 -30.25 -1.85 1.34
N ARG A 43 -29.50 -1.03 2.07
CA ARG A 43 -28.33 -0.31 1.52
C ARG A 43 -27.20 -1.24 1.11
N ALA A 44 -27.16 -2.46 1.64
CA ALA A 44 -26.24 -3.50 1.16
C ALA A 44 -26.51 -3.87 -0.31
N ASP A 45 -27.75 -3.70 -0.79
CA ASP A 45 -28.19 -3.98 -2.16
C ASP A 45 -28.03 -2.78 -3.10
N GLN A 46 -27.86 -1.57 -2.56
CA GLN A 46 -27.59 -0.34 -3.33
C GLN A 46 -26.10 -0.19 -3.65
N VAL A 47 -25.56 -1.20 -4.35
CA VAL A 47 -24.19 -1.20 -4.83
C VAL A 47 -24.11 -0.27 -6.05
N ALA A 48 -23.17 0.68 -6.07
CA ALA A 48 -22.94 1.57 -7.23
C ALA A 48 -22.66 0.81 -8.55
N GLY A 49 -22.31 -0.48 -8.42
CA GLY A 49 -22.09 -1.41 -9.51
C GLY A 49 -23.36 -2.07 -10.07
N GLY A 50 -24.52 -2.05 -9.41
CA GLY A 50 -25.79 -2.62 -9.93
C GLY A 50 -26.02 -4.05 -9.48
N LEU A 51 -26.99 -4.74 -10.08
CA LEU A 51 -27.33 -6.11 -9.73
C LEU A 51 -26.09 -7.00 -9.94
N ARG A 52 -25.72 -7.73 -8.90
CA ARG A 52 -24.58 -8.65 -8.91
C ARG A 52 -25.12 -10.07 -9.07
N VAL A 53 -24.41 -10.87 -9.86
CA VAL A 53 -24.65 -12.31 -9.92
C VAL A 53 -23.99 -12.94 -8.70
N HIS A 54 -24.78 -13.53 -7.82
CA HIS A 54 -24.28 -14.32 -6.70
C HIS A 54 -24.24 -15.78 -7.12
N ASP A 55 -23.07 -16.24 -7.54
CA ASP A 55 -22.84 -17.63 -7.96
C ASP A 55 -21.61 -18.23 -7.24
N PRO A 56 -21.74 -18.59 -5.95
CA PRO A 56 -20.65 -19.18 -5.17
C PRO A 56 -20.09 -20.45 -5.85
N GLY A 57 -18.78 -20.44 -6.10
CA GLY A 57 -18.11 -21.55 -6.79
C GLY A 57 -18.34 -21.58 -8.30
N LEU A 58 -18.95 -20.54 -8.88
CA LEU A 58 -19.14 -20.35 -10.32
C LEU A 58 -19.89 -21.53 -10.96
N GLN A 59 -20.99 -21.97 -10.32
CA GLN A 59 -21.75 -23.15 -10.72
C GLN A 59 -22.42 -22.99 -12.08
N ASN A 60 -22.80 -21.76 -12.44
CA ASN A 60 -23.47 -21.44 -13.70
C ASN A 60 -22.83 -20.24 -14.42
N THR A 61 -21.55 -19.95 -14.12
CA THR A 61 -20.83 -18.82 -14.70
C THR A 61 -19.74 -19.32 -15.65
N THR A 62 -19.88 -18.99 -16.94
CA THR A 62 -18.81 -19.15 -17.92
C THR A 62 -17.81 -18.01 -17.77
N VAL A 63 -16.56 -18.33 -17.41
CA VAL A 63 -15.51 -17.32 -17.12
C VAL A 63 -14.57 -17.04 -18.28
N VAL A 64 -14.48 -17.94 -19.26
CA VAL A 64 -13.64 -17.78 -20.45
C VAL A 64 -14.31 -18.51 -21.61
N GLU A 65 -14.16 -17.97 -22.81
CA GLU A 65 -14.41 -18.72 -24.04
C GLU A 65 -13.14 -19.46 -24.43
N THR A 66 -13.26 -20.74 -24.77
CA THR A 66 -12.10 -21.55 -25.14
C THR A 66 -12.40 -22.45 -26.32
N GLY A 67 -11.41 -22.61 -27.19
CA GLY A 67 -11.47 -23.58 -28.29
C GLY A 67 -10.73 -24.89 -28.02
N ILE A 68 -10.26 -25.13 -26.79
CA ILE A 68 -9.32 -26.22 -26.47
C ILE A 68 -10.02 -27.57 -26.30
N SER A 69 -11.03 -27.63 -25.43
CA SER A 69 -11.79 -28.85 -25.16
C SER A 69 -13.28 -28.57 -25.03
N PHE A 70 -14.07 -29.60 -25.26
CA PHE A 70 -15.53 -29.56 -25.10
C PHE A 70 -16.02 -30.87 -24.53
N SER A 71 -16.85 -30.82 -23.50
CA SER A 71 -17.47 -31.99 -22.90
C SER A 71 -19.00 -31.89 -22.99
N ASP A 72 -19.64 -32.89 -23.62
CA ASP A 72 -21.08 -33.08 -23.57
C ASP A 72 -21.40 -34.06 -22.45
N HIS A 73 -22.00 -33.55 -21.40
CA HIS A 73 -22.22 -34.28 -20.17
C HIS A 73 -23.42 -35.23 -20.22
N GLU A 74 -24.36 -34.98 -21.12
CA GLU A 74 -25.53 -35.83 -21.31
C GLU A 74 -25.19 -37.01 -22.22
N LYS A 75 -24.37 -36.76 -23.24
CA LYS A 75 -23.95 -37.79 -24.19
C LYS A 75 -22.66 -38.51 -23.81
N GLY A 76 -22.00 -38.09 -22.73
CA GLY A 76 -20.70 -38.63 -22.35
C GLY A 76 -19.64 -38.39 -23.43
N LEU A 77 -19.66 -37.22 -24.09
CA LEU A 77 -18.67 -36.89 -25.11
C LEU A 77 -17.56 -36.04 -24.50
N LEU A 78 -16.31 -36.31 -24.87
CA LEU A 78 -15.17 -35.45 -24.59
C LEU A 78 -14.40 -35.24 -25.88
N LEU A 79 -14.24 -33.97 -26.26
CA LEU A 79 -13.54 -33.56 -27.47
C LEU A 79 -12.34 -32.69 -27.11
N PHE A 80 -11.24 -32.87 -27.83
CA PHE A 80 -10.06 -32.02 -27.78
C PHE A 80 -9.81 -31.43 -29.16
N ARG A 81 -9.93 -30.10 -29.28
CA ARG A 81 -9.87 -29.40 -30.59
C ARG A 81 -10.78 -30.03 -31.67
N GLY A 82 -11.91 -30.61 -31.25
CA GLY A 82 -12.87 -31.30 -32.12
C GLY A 82 -12.61 -32.79 -32.37
N TYR A 83 -11.49 -33.33 -31.90
CA TYR A 83 -11.17 -34.76 -31.98
C TYR A 83 -11.75 -35.54 -30.80
N THR A 84 -12.26 -36.74 -31.09
CA THR A 84 -12.77 -37.69 -30.10
C THR A 84 -11.62 -38.42 -29.38
N LEU A 85 -11.91 -38.98 -28.20
CA LEU A 85 -10.93 -39.80 -27.46
C LEU A 85 -10.47 -41.01 -28.26
N GLU A 86 -11.36 -41.62 -29.02
CA GLU A 86 -11.07 -42.78 -29.86
C GLU A 86 -10.06 -42.44 -30.96
N GLN A 87 -10.16 -41.25 -31.56
CA GLN A 87 -9.21 -40.78 -32.57
C GLN A 87 -7.83 -40.45 -32.00
N LEU A 88 -7.76 -40.08 -30.72
CA LEU A 88 -6.53 -39.68 -30.04
C LEU A 88 -5.93 -40.80 -29.18
N TRP A 89 -6.57 -41.97 -29.12
CA TRP A 89 -6.21 -43.03 -28.19
C TRP A 89 -4.77 -43.51 -28.33
N ASP A 90 -4.27 -43.53 -29.57
CA ASP A 90 -2.92 -43.95 -29.91
C ASP A 90 -1.93 -42.77 -30.07
N SER A 91 -2.33 -41.55 -29.72
CA SER A 91 -1.45 -40.38 -29.76
C SER A 91 -0.40 -40.40 -28.64
N ASP A 92 0.77 -39.86 -28.94
CA ASP A 92 1.81 -39.63 -27.94
C ASP A 92 1.62 -38.28 -27.22
N PHE A 93 2.40 -38.06 -26.16
CA PHE A 93 2.34 -36.81 -25.39
C PHE A 93 2.61 -35.59 -26.28
N GLU A 94 3.60 -35.66 -27.16
CA GLU A 94 3.95 -34.58 -28.09
C GLU A 94 2.84 -34.31 -29.10
N ASP A 95 2.12 -35.36 -29.55
CA ASP A 95 0.99 -35.22 -30.47
C ASP A 95 -0.13 -34.40 -29.81
N MET A 96 -0.48 -34.81 -28.60
CA MET A 96 -1.56 -34.20 -27.83
C MET A 96 -1.21 -32.79 -27.36
N LEU A 97 0.00 -32.58 -26.85
CA LEU A 97 0.51 -31.27 -26.48
C LEU A 97 0.49 -30.33 -27.68
N HIS A 98 0.91 -30.81 -28.86
CA HIS A 98 0.95 -29.97 -30.04
C HIS A 98 -0.46 -29.55 -30.47
N LEU A 99 -1.39 -30.51 -30.50
CA LEU A 99 -2.79 -30.28 -30.81
C LEU A 99 -3.42 -29.25 -29.87
N LEU A 100 -3.27 -29.40 -28.56
CA LEU A 100 -3.90 -28.52 -27.59
C LEU A 100 -3.33 -27.10 -27.63
N VAL A 101 -1.99 -26.96 -27.59
CA VAL A 101 -1.31 -25.66 -27.45
C VAL A 101 -1.33 -24.86 -28.75
N TRP A 102 -1.04 -25.49 -29.89
CA TRP A 102 -0.92 -24.80 -31.18
C TRP A 102 -2.13 -25.00 -32.11
N GLY A 103 -3.09 -25.86 -31.73
CA GLY A 103 -4.39 -25.98 -32.39
C GLY A 103 -4.44 -26.92 -33.60
N SER A 104 -3.34 -27.59 -33.94
CA SER A 104 -3.27 -28.53 -35.06
C SER A 104 -2.55 -29.81 -34.65
N TYR A 105 -2.98 -30.96 -35.18
CA TYR A 105 -2.24 -32.21 -35.04
C TYR A 105 -0.86 -32.09 -35.72
N PRO A 106 0.26 -32.52 -35.10
CA PRO A 106 1.58 -32.29 -35.65
C PRO A 106 1.90 -33.20 -36.83
N THR A 107 2.72 -32.68 -37.74
CA THR A 107 3.47 -33.53 -38.69
C THR A 107 4.58 -34.31 -37.96
N ALA A 108 5.08 -35.40 -38.56
CA ALA A 108 6.17 -36.19 -38.00
C ALA A 108 7.42 -35.33 -37.66
N LEU A 109 7.71 -34.31 -38.48
CA LEU A 109 8.82 -33.38 -38.23
C LEU A 109 8.55 -32.48 -37.02
N GLN A 110 7.35 -31.90 -36.92
CA GLN A 110 6.95 -31.07 -35.79
C GLN A 110 6.97 -31.85 -34.47
N LYS A 111 6.48 -33.10 -34.49
CA LYS A 111 6.53 -34.01 -33.35
C LYS A 111 7.97 -34.27 -32.90
N LYS A 112 8.84 -34.66 -33.82
CA LYS A 112 10.27 -34.91 -33.53
C LYS A 112 10.97 -33.68 -32.98
N GLU A 113 10.69 -32.52 -33.54
CA GLU A 113 11.25 -31.24 -33.10
C GLU A 113 10.75 -30.82 -31.72
N LEU A 114 9.47 -31.04 -31.42
CA LEU A 114 8.89 -30.78 -30.11
C LEU A 114 9.51 -31.69 -29.04
N SER A 115 9.63 -33.00 -29.34
CA SER A 115 10.31 -33.97 -28.45
C SER A 115 11.75 -33.55 -28.17
N ARG A 116 12.52 -33.18 -29.20
CA ARG A 116 13.90 -32.68 -29.07
C ARG A 116 13.97 -31.43 -28.17
N LYS A 117 13.12 -30.42 -28.41
CA LYS A 117 13.10 -29.18 -27.62
C LYS A 117 12.77 -29.42 -26.14
N LEU A 118 11.81 -30.30 -25.87
CA LEU A 118 11.46 -30.69 -24.50
C LEU A 118 12.64 -31.36 -23.80
N ALA A 119 13.28 -32.32 -24.45
CA ALA A 119 14.44 -33.02 -23.88
C ALA A 119 15.64 -32.08 -23.67
N GLU A 120 15.85 -31.11 -24.57
CA GLU A 120 16.89 -30.09 -24.41
C GLU A 120 16.66 -29.21 -23.19
N GLU A 121 15.46 -28.64 -23.01
CA GLU A 121 15.16 -27.82 -21.82
C GLU A 121 15.21 -28.65 -20.53
N MET A 122 14.92 -29.96 -20.56
CA MET A 122 15.13 -30.84 -19.39
C MET A 122 16.61 -30.95 -19.01
N THR A 123 17.51 -31.05 -19.99
CA THR A 123 18.97 -31.10 -19.73
C THR A 123 19.54 -29.78 -19.22
N MET A 124 18.82 -28.67 -19.39
CA MET A 124 19.26 -27.34 -18.95
C MET A 124 18.89 -27.02 -17.49
N VAL A 125 18.12 -27.89 -16.81
CA VAL A 125 17.72 -27.66 -15.43
C VAL A 125 18.93 -27.77 -14.49
N PRO A 126 19.24 -26.75 -13.66
CA PRO A 126 20.50 -26.70 -12.92
C PRO A 126 20.63 -27.76 -11.82
N GLN A 127 21.84 -28.28 -11.63
CA GLN A 127 22.16 -29.29 -10.62
C GLN A 127 21.84 -28.85 -9.18
N SER A 128 21.90 -27.56 -8.90
CA SER A 128 21.52 -26.96 -7.61
C SER A 128 20.05 -27.17 -7.23
N LEU A 129 19.17 -27.46 -8.20
CA LEU A 129 17.81 -27.92 -7.93
C LEU A 129 17.80 -29.23 -7.13
N HIS A 130 18.72 -30.15 -7.44
CA HIS A 130 18.83 -31.42 -6.71
C HIS A 130 19.08 -31.16 -5.23
N ARG A 131 20.00 -30.23 -4.93
CA ARG A 131 20.34 -29.87 -3.55
C ARG A 131 19.14 -29.28 -2.82
N THR A 132 18.35 -28.43 -3.48
CA THR A 132 17.15 -27.82 -2.90
C THR A 132 16.17 -28.90 -2.41
N ILE A 133 15.86 -29.88 -3.26
CA ILE A 133 14.96 -30.99 -2.90
C ILE A 133 15.60 -31.91 -1.86
N GLN A 134 16.89 -32.24 -2.01
CA GLN A 134 17.60 -33.17 -1.12
C GLN A 134 17.76 -32.66 0.32
N THR A 135 17.79 -31.35 0.52
CA THR A 135 17.87 -30.74 1.87
C THR A 135 16.58 -30.88 2.67
N LEU A 136 15.44 -31.14 2.01
CA LEU A 136 14.16 -31.34 2.68
C LEU A 136 13.99 -32.81 3.12
N PRO A 137 13.25 -33.09 4.21
CA PRO A 137 13.05 -34.46 4.67
C PRO A 137 12.44 -35.37 3.58
N ARG A 138 12.89 -36.62 3.47
CA ARG A 138 12.31 -37.60 2.53
C ARG A 138 10.84 -37.92 2.81
N THR A 139 10.40 -37.71 4.05
CA THR A 139 9.00 -37.88 4.49
C THR A 139 8.11 -36.69 4.14
N THR A 140 8.66 -35.62 3.54
CA THR A 140 7.87 -34.45 3.15
C THR A 140 6.85 -34.84 2.09
N SER A 141 5.62 -34.36 2.27
CA SER A 141 4.55 -34.52 1.28
C SER A 141 5.01 -33.99 -0.09
N PRO A 142 4.54 -34.57 -1.21
CA PRO A 142 4.98 -34.16 -2.55
C PRO A 142 4.70 -32.69 -2.88
N LEU A 143 3.61 -32.11 -2.38
CA LEU A 143 3.23 -30.74 -2.70
C LEU A 143 4.34 -29.72 -2.34
N PRO A 144 4.79 -29.59 -1.08
CA PRO A 144 5.89 -28.68 -0.74
C PRO A 144 7.16 -28.88 -1.59
N LEU A 145 7.50 -30.14 -1.89
CA LEU A 145 8.69 -30.46 -2.69
C LEU A 145 8.52 -29.99 -4.15
N MET A 146 7.35 -30.20 -4.75
CA MET A 146 7.04 -29.72 -6.10
C MET A 146 7.06 -28.20 -6.18
N LEU A 147 6.47 -27.50 -5.19
CA LEU A 147 6.49 -26.04 -5.13
C LEU A 147 7.92 -25.50 -4.96
N ALA A 148 8.70 -26.05 -4.02
CA ALA A 148 10.09 -25.67 -3.80
C ALA A 148 10.95 -25.90 -5.06
N GLY A 149 10.76 -27.04 -5.73
CA GLY A 149 11.49 -27.37 -6.95
C GLY A 149 11.16 -26.42 -8.11
N LEU A 150 9.88 -26.13 -8.36
CA LEU A 150 9.48 -25.21 -9.42
C LEU A 150 9.88 -23.76 -9.13
N SER A 151 9.76 -23.31 -7.88
CA SER A 151 10.27 -22.00 -7.46
C SER A 151 11.79 -21.91 -7.64
N ALA A 152 12.52 -22.98 -7.31
CA ALA A 152 13.95 -23.05 -7.59
C ALA A 152 14.26 -23.03 -9.09
N CYS A 153 13.52 -23.75 -9.93
CA CYS A 153 13.64 -23.64 -11.39
C CYS A 153 13.46 -22.20 -11.88
N LEU A 154 12.42 -21.52 -11.39
CA LEU A 154 12.12 -20.13 -11.76
C LEU A 154 13.25 -19.18 -11.36
N ALA A 155 13.88 -19.40 -10.20
CA ALA A 155 15.03 -18.61 -9.73
C ALA A 155 16.24 -18.67 -10.68
N TYR A 156 16.38 -19.73 -11.48
CA TYR A 156 17.43 -19.83 -12.51
C TYR A 156 17.05 -19.22 -13.86
N VAL A 157 15.79 -18.82 -14.03
CA VAL A 157 15.30 -18.15 -15.24
C VAL A 157 14.59 -16.83 -14.90
N PRO A 158 15.21 -15.90 -14.16
CA PRO A 158 14.57 -14.65 -13.74
C PRO A 158 14.08 -13.79 -14.93
N GLN A 159 14.70 -13.95 -16.10
CA GLN A 159 14.27 -13.32 -17.36
C GLN A 159 12.89 -13.77 -17.85
N SER A 160 12.35 -14.87 -17.31
CA SER A 160 10.99 -15.32 -17.59
C SER A 160 9.93 -14.62 -16.73
N ILE A 161 10.34 -13.85 -15.70
CA ILE A 161 9.42 -13.14 -14.81
C ILE A 161 9.11 -11.76 -15.41
N PRO A 162 7.85 -11.46 -15.80
CA PRO A 162 7.50 -10.22 -16.49
C PRO A 162 7.74 -8.97 -15.65
N ALA A 163 7.44 -9.02 -14.34
CA ALA A 163 7.69 -7.90 -13.44
C ALA A 163 9.17 -7.52 -13.31
N SER A 164 10.07 -8.49 -13.45
CA SER A 164 11.53 -8.29 -13.35
C SER A 164 12.20 -8.02 -14.70
N THR A 165 11.49 -8.24 -15.80
CA THR A 165 12.08 -8.22 -17.15
C THR A 165 11.37 -7.24 -18.07
N LYS A 166 10.08 -7.48 -18.34
CA LYS A 166 9.25 -6.69 -19.24
C LYS A 166 7.77 -7.00 -18.97
N PRO A 167 6.92 -6.02 -18.61
CA PRO A 167 5.53 -6.27 -18.22
C PRO A 167 4.67 -7.00 -19.29
N ASP A 168 4.93 -6.77 -20.57
CA ASP A 168 4.22 -7.37 -21.71
C ASP A 168 5.01 -8.52 -22.39
N LEU A 169 5.95 -9.17 -21.67
CA LEU A 169 6.85 -10.21 -22.20
C LEU A 169 6.12 -11.27 -23.04
N TYR A 170 5.05 -11.84 -22.49
CA TYR A 170 4.28 -12.91 -23.12
C TYR A 170 3.13 -12.42 -24.00
N GLN A 171 2.82 -11.12 -23.99
CA GLN A 171 1.80 -10.53 -24.87
C GLN A 171 2.39 -9.96 -26.16
N SER A 172 3.68 -9.64 -26.17
CA SER A 172 4.36 -8.97 -27.29
C SER A 172 5.19 -9.90 -28.18
N ASN A 173 5.51 -11.12 -27.74
CA ASN A 173 6.33 -12.06 -28.50
C ASN A 173 5.87 -13.52 -28.39
N SER A 174 5.35 -14.10 -29.49
CA SER A 174 4.92 -15.51 -29.55
C SER A 174 6.05 -16.49 -29.24
N ARG A 175 7.30 -16.14 -29.57
CA ARG A 175 8.45 -17.02 -29.33
C ARG A 175 8.73 -17.18 -27.84
N GLU A 176 8.55 -16.11 -27.06
CA GLU A 176 8.71 -16.18 -25.60
C GLU A 176 7.58 -16.98 -24.95
N VAL A 177 6.36 -16.90 -25.49
CA VAL A 177 5.22 -17.72 -25.07
C VAL A 177 5.50 -19.21 -25.30
N ASP A 178 5.85 -19.57 -26.53
CA ASP A 178 6.13 -20.97 -26.90
C ASP A 178 7.33 -21.52 -26.10
N ARG A 179 8.39 -20.71 -25.91
CA ARG A 179 9.55 -21.07 -25.08
C ARG A 179 9.18 -21.23 -23.61
N GLY A 180 8.37 -20.34 -23.06
CA GLY A 180 7.88 -20.39 -21.69
C GLY A 180 7.11 -21.69 -21.41
N ILE A 181 6.27 -22.12 -22.35
CA ILE A 181 5.50 -23.37 -22.25
C ILE A 181 6.42 -24.59 -22.24
N ILE A 182 7.32 -24.70 -23.24
CA ILE A 182 8.23 -25.85 -23.37
C ILE A 182 9.12 -25.96 -22.11
N ARG A 183 9.67 -24.83 -21.65
CA ARG A 183 10.48 -24.79 -20.43
C ARG A 183 9.68 -25.21 -19.19
N THR A 184 8.46 -24.73 -19.05
CA THR A 184 7.61 -25.06 -17.89
C THR A 184 7.31 -26.55 -17.83
N ILE A 185 7.00 -27.17 -18.97
CA ILE A 185 6.73 -28.61 -19.09
C ILE A 185 7.97 -29.45 -18.81
N ALA A 186 9.14 -29.01 -19.30
CA ALA A 186 10.42 -29.65 -19.03
C ALA A 186 10.83 -29.53 -17.55
N ALA A 187 10.74 -28.33 -16.97
CA ALA A 187 11.03 -28.08 -15.55
C ALA A 187 10.15 -28.94 -14.64
N TYR A 188 8.86 -29.06 -14.96
CA TYR A 188 7.94 -29.93 -14.23
C TYR A 188 8.39 -31.39 -14.24
N ALA A 189 8.79 -31.93 -15.41
CA ALA A 189 9.25 -33.31 -15.53
C ALA A 189 10.48 -33.59 -14.67
N VAL A 190 11.46 -32.67 -14.68
CA VAL A 190 12.69 -32.80 -13.88
C VAL A 190 12.39 -32.73 -12.39
N VAL A 191 11.59 -31.74 -11.95
CA VAL A 191 11.18 -31.61 -10.55
C VAL A 191 10.40 -32.85 -10.10
N PHE A 192 9.45 -33.32 -10.90
CA PHE A 192 8.68 -34.53 -10.61
C PHE A 192 9.58 -35.76 -10.41
N GLY A 193 10.55 -35.96 -11.31
CA GLY A 193 11.51 -37.05 -11.21
C GLY A 193 12.38 -36.97 -9.96
N LEU A 194 12.89 -35.77 -9.65
CA LEU A 194 13.67 -35.51 -8.45
C LEU A 194 12.88 -35.77 -7.17
N VAL A 195 11.64 -35.30 -7.10
CA VAL A 195 10.77 -35.49 -5.94
C VAL A 195 10.49 -36.97 -5.72
N ASN A 196 10.12 -37.71 -6.78
CA ASN A 196 9.85 -39.14 -6.66
C ASN A 196 11.10 -39.93 -6.23
N CYS A 197 12.25 -39.64 -6.83
CA CYS A 197 13.51 -40.28 -6.47
C CYS A 197 13.96 -39.95 -5.05
N HIS A 198 13.86 -38.68 -4.63
CA HIS A 198 14.23 -38.24 -3.29
C HIS A 198 13.42 -38.95 -2.21
N ARG A 199 12.10 -39.01 -2.39
CA ARG A 199 11.19 -39.69 -1.45
C ARG A 199 11.46 -41.19 -1.37
N LYS A 200 11.68 -41.85 -2.51
CA LYS A 200 12.03 -43.29 -2.56
C LYS A 200 13.47 -43.59 -2.16
N GLY A 201 14.33 -42.59 -2.06
CA GLY A 201 15.77 -42.79 -1.82
C GLY A 201 16.51 -43.43 -3.00
N THR A 202 15.95 -43.37 -4.20
CA THR A 202 16.57 -43.92 -5.42
C THR A 202 17.41 -42.85 -6.12
N PRO A 203 18.48 -43.23 -6.85
CA PRO A 203 19.26 -42.28 -7.65
C PRO A 203 18.42 -41.63 -8.76
N PHE A 204 18.60 -40.32 -8.97
CA PHE A 204 18.02 -39.62 -10.10
C PHE A 204 18.83 -39.89 -11.37
N ALA A 205 18.17 -40.33 -12.44
CA ALA A 205 18.80 -40.50 -13.75
C ALA A 205 18.63 -39.24 -14.60
N GLN A 206 19.68 -38.82 -15.30
CA GLN A 206 19.64 -37.66 -16.18
C GLN A 206 18.76 -37.93 -17.42
N PRO A 207 18.04 -36.92 -17.94
CA PRO A 207 17.27 -37.05 -19.18
C PRO A 207 18.19 -37.22 -20.39
N SER A 208 17.69 -37.90 -21.42
CA SER A 208 18.35 -38.10 -22.71
C SER A 208 17.67 -37.29 -23.81
N ARG A 209 18.47 -36.71 -24.70
CA ARG A 209 17.99 -35.95 -25.88
C ARG A 209 17.35 -36.84 -26.94
N ASP A 210 17.65 -38.13 -26.94
CA ASP A 210 17.19 -39.09 -27.95
C ASP A 210 15.86 -39.75 -27.57
N LYS A 211 15.29 -39.40 -26.40
CA LYS A 211 14.11 -40.04 -25.84
C LYS A 211 12.88 -39.11 -25.84
N PRO A 212 11.67 -39.63 -26.09
CA PRO A 212 10.42 -38.88 -25.94
C PRO A 212 10.17 -38.38 -24.51
N TYR A 213 9.25 -37.42 -24.36
CA TYR A 213 8.94 -36.77 -23.09
C TYR A 213 8.61 -37.76 -21.96
N LEU A 214 7.69 -38.71 -22.21
CA LEU A 214 7.24 -39.65 -21.18
C LEU A 214 8.32 -40.68 -20.81
N GLU A 215 9.16 -41.10 -21.75
CA GLU A 215 10.26 -42.01 -21.45
C GLU A 215 11.30 -41.34 -20.55
N ASN A 216 11.63 -40.08 -20.85
CA ASN A 216 12.47 -39.25 -19.98
C ASN A 216 11.85 -39.05 -18.59
N LEU A 217 10.55 -38.78 -18.51
CA LEU A 217 9.84 -38.63 -17.23
C LEU A 217 9.92 -39.91 -16.39
N PHE A 218 9.71 -41.08 -16.99
CA PHE A 218 9.83 -42.38 -16.29
C PHE A 218 11.26 -42.64 -15.82
N GLN A 219 12.24 -42.38 -16.68
CA GLN A 219 13.66 -42.55 -16.35
C GLN A 219 14.06 -41.65 -15.18
N MET A 220 13.73 -40.35 -15.25
CA MET A 220 14.02 -39.38 -14.18
C MET A 220 13.28 -39.67 -12.88
N ALA A 221 12.09 -40.28 -12.95
CA ALA A 221 11.32 -40.71 -11.79
C ALA A 221 11.78 -42.07 -11.21
N GLY A 222 12.79 -42.73 -11.79
CA GLY A 222 13.22 -44.05 -11.32
C GLY A 222 12.19 -45.15 -11.54
N LEU A 223 11.28 -44.99 -12.51
CA LEU A 223 10.27 -45.98 -12.90
C LEU A 223 10.81 -46.87 -14.03
N VAL A 224 11.99 -47.41 -13.81
CA VAL A 224 12.71 -48.24 -14.77
C VAL A 224 13.04 -49.59 -14.15
N ASP A 225 13.17 -50.60 -14.98
CA ASP A 225 13.71 -51.88 -14.55
C ASP A 225 15.18 -51.69 -14.11
N PRO A 226 15.56 -52.12 -12.89
CA PRO A 226 16.91 -51.93 -12.37
C PRO A 226 18.02 -52.60 -13.20
N THR A 227 17.71 -53.66 -13.96
CA THR A 227 18.67 -54.41 -14.77
C THR A 227 18.86 -53.81 -16.16
N THR A 228 17.78 -53.38 -16.81
CA THR A 228 17.83 -52.83 -18.17
C THR A 228 17.93 -51.31 -18.21
N GLY A 229 17.59 -50.61 -17.11
CA GLY A 229 17.51 -49.16 -17.03
C GLY A 229 16.41 -48.54 -17.91
N ARG A 230 15.48 -49.35 -18.43
CA ARG A 230 14.41 -48.92 -19.32
C ARG A 230 13.04 -48.97 -18.61
N PRO A 231 12.12 -48.06 -18.96
CA PRO A 231 10.73 -48.16 -18.49
C PRO A 231 10.08 -49.46 -18.94
N ASP A 232 9.23 -50.03 -18.10
CA ASP A 232 8.35 -51.11 -18.50
C ASP A 232 7.42 -50.62 -19.63
N PRO A 233 7.40 -51.28 -20.80
CA PRO A 233 6.66 -50.81 -21.97
C PRO A 233 5.14 -50.81 -21.73
N THR A 234 4.62 -51.75 -20.95
CA THR A 234 3.21 -51.82 -20.59
C THR A 234 2.84 -50.66 -19.68
N LYS A 235 3.64 -50.39 -18.64
CA LYS A 235 3.38 -49.27 -17.71
C LYS A 235 3.48 -47.92 -18.41
N LEU A 236 4.48 -47.74 -19.27
CA LEU A 236 4.65 -46.52 -20.06
C LEU A 236 3.46 -46.31 -21.01
N SER A 237 3.01 -47.36 -21.70
CA SER A 237 1.82 -47.33 -22.57
C SER A 237 0.55 -47.00 -21.79
N CYS A 238 0.37 -47.55 -20.58
CA CYS A 238 -0.76 -47.25 -19.71
C CYS A 238 -0.77 -45.79 -19.25
N PHE A 239 0.38 -45.24 -18.85
CA PHE A 239 0.50 -43.83 -18.46
C PHE A 239 0.19 -42.89 -19.63
N ARG A 240 0.67 -43.23 -20.83
CA ARG A 240 0.41 -42.49 -22.07
C ARG A 240 -1.07 -42.47 -22.43
N ARG A 241 -1.75 -43.63 -22.44
CA ARG A 241 -3.19 -43.70 -22.72
C ARG A 241 -4.01 -42.95 -21.69
N PHE A 242 -3.65 -43.04 -20.41
CA PHE A 242 -4.30 -42.22 -19.37
C PHE A 242 -4.08 -40.72 -19.61
N ALA A 243 -2.92 -40.31 -20.12
CA ALA A 243 -2.66 -38.91 -20.48
C ALA A 243 -3.65 -38.38 -21.53
N MET A 244 -4.11 -39.20 -22.48
CA MET A 244 -5.14 -38.78 -23.45
C MET A 244 -6.48 -38.46 -22.79
N LEU A 245 -6.81 -39.15 -21.70
CA LEU A 245 -8.03 -38.93 -20.92
C LEU A 245 -7.94 -37.73 -19.98
N ASN A 246 -6.72 -37.38 -19.56
CA ASN A 246 -6.44 -36.39 -18.53
C ASN A 246 -5.74 -35.12 -19.06
N ALA A 247 -5.49 -35.04 -20.38
CA ALA A 247 -4.74 -33.96 -20.99
C ALA A 247 -5.35 -32.58 -20.69
N ASP A 248 -6.67 -32.48 -20.79
CA ASP A 248 -7.44 -31.30 -20.39
C ASP A 248 -8.85 -31.70 -19.91
N HIS A 249 -9.51 -30.82 -19.17
CA HIS A 249 -10.91 -31.00 -18.77
C HIS A 249 -11.63 -29.65 -18.63
N GLY A 250 -11.37 -28.76 -19.59
CA GLY A 250 -11.90 -27.41 -19.65
C GLY A 250 -11.54 -26.59 -18.42
N MET A 251 -12.49 -25.82 -17.91
CA MET A 251 -12.32 -24.91 -16.77
C MET A 251 -12.32 -25.60 -15.40
N ALA A 252 -11.63 -26.74 -15.29
CA ALA A 252 -11.34 -27.37 -14.01
C ALA A 252 -10.56 -26.41 -13.08
N LEU A 253 -10.66 -26.61 -11.76
CA LEU A 253 -10.12 -25.69 -10.76
C LEU A 253 -8.62 -25.41 -10.94
N SER A 254 -7.83 -26.39 -11.38
CA SER A 254 -6.40 -26.23 -11.69
C SER A 254 -6.14 -25.26 -12.85
N VAL A 255 -6.91 -25.36 -13.93
CA VAL A 255 -6.84 -24.44 -15.08
C VAL A 255 -7.35 -23.06 -14.67
N PHE A 256 -8.48 -22.99 -13.98
CA PHE A 256 -9.03 -21.72 -13.48
C PHE A 256 -8.03 -20.99 -12.58
N SER A 257 -7.39 -21.69 -11.64
CA SER A 257 -6.40 -21.11 -10.74
C SER A 257 -5.18 -20.60 -11.50
N ALA A 258 -4.68 -21.34 -12.48
CA ALA A 258 -3.62 -20.86 -13.37
C ALA A 258 -4.02 -19.60 -14.12
N LEU A 259 -5.25 -19.53 -14.65
CA LEU A 259 -5.72 -18.36 -15.39
C LEU A 259 -5.96 -17.13 -14.50
N VAL A 260 -6.42 -17.33 -13.26
CA VAL A 260 -6.53 -16.25 -12.28
C VAL A 260 -5.15 -15.67 -11.96
N THR A 261 -4.11 -16.50 -11.86
CA THR A 261 -2.73 -16.02 -11.70
C THR A 261 -2.18 -15.39 -12.98
N ALA A 262 -2.44 -16.00 -14.14
CA ALA A 262 -2.05 -15.48 -15.45
C ALA A 262 -2.68 -14.13 -15.75
N SER A 263 -3.83 -13.84 -15.16
CA SER A 263 -4.57 -12.61 -15.33
C SER A 263 -3.76 -11.37 -14.93
N SER A 264 -2.79 -11.49 -14.01
CA SER A 264 -1.81 -10.42 -13.70
C SER A 264 -0.56 -10.42 -14.59
N LEU A 265 -0.63 -11.08 -15.75
CA LEU A 265 0.47 -11.27 -16.70
C LEU A 265 1.64 -12.11 -16.15
N THR A 266 1.35 -13.05 -15.26
CA THR A 266 2.36 -13.87 -14.57
C THR A 266 2.94 -14.99 -15.46
N ASP A 267 4.21 -15.33 -15.23
CA ASP A 267 4.94 -16.37 -15.97
C ASP A 267 4.29 -17.76 -15.84
N PRO A 268 4.52 -18.66 -16.82
CA PRO A 268 3.83 -19.96 -16.85
C PRO A 268 4.26 -20.90 -15.71
N ILE A 269 5.47 -20.79 -15.14
CA ILE A 269 5.91 -21.61 -14.00
C ILE A 269 5.15 -21.21 -12.75
N SER A 270 5.05 -19.91 -12.46
CA SER A 270 4.25 -19.39 -11.34
C SER A 270 2.77 -19.72 -11.49
N CYS A 271 2.22 -19.66 -12.70
CA CYS A 271 0.85 -20.10 -12.97
C CYS A 271 0.67 -21.59 -12.69
N LEU A 272 1.64 -22.42 -13.08
CA LEU A 272 1.64 -23.86 -12.80
C LEU A 272 1.75 -24.17 -11.30
N ILE A 273 2.54 -23.42 -10.54
CA ILE A 273 2.63 -23.53 -9.07
C ILE A 273 1.24 -23.34 -8.45
N THR A 274 0.47 -22.34 -8.89
CA THR A 274 -0.91 -22.14 -8.41
C THR A 274 -1.86 -23.25 -8.85
N ALA A 275 -1.70 -23.80 -10.06
CA ALA A 275 -2.47 -24.95 -10.54
C ALA A 275 -2.20 -26.21 -9.71
N ILE A 276 -0.94 -26.44 -9.32
CA ILE A 276 -0.53 -27.57 -8.47
C ILE A 276 -1.13 -27.42 -7.07
N GLY A 277 -1.03 -26.24 -6.46
CA GLY A 277 -1.66 -25.97 -5.16
C GLY A 277 -3.16 -26.27 -5.17
N ALA A 278 -3.86 -25.85 -6.22
CA ALA A 278 -5.28 -26.17 -6.41
C ALA A 278 -5.55 -27.66 -6.69
N ALA A 279 -4.65 -28.34 -7.41
CA ALA A 279 -4.78 -29.76 -7.75
C ALA A 279 -4.69 -30.67 -6.52
N PHE A 280 -3.78 -30.40 -5.60
CA PHE A 280 -3.63 -31.20 -4.38
C PHE A 280 -4.81 -31.06 -3.39
N GLY A 281 -5.78 -30.18 -3.65
CA GLY A 281 -7.00 -30.09 -2.85
C GLY A 281 -7.84 -31.38 -2.92
N PRO A 282 -8.49 -31.80 -1.81
CA PRO A 282 -9.21 -33.08 -1.70
C PRO A 282 -10.51 -33.14 -2.54
N LEU A 283 -10.97 -32.00 -3.07
CA LEU A 283 -12.12 -31.91 -3.97
C LEU A 283 -11.70 -31.79 -5.46
N HIS A 284 -10.41 -31.97 -5.75
CA HIS A 284 -9.86 -32.03 -7.10
C HIS A 284 -8.95 -33.28 -7.22
N PHE A 285 -7.68 -33.18 -7.64
CA PHE A 285 -6.83 -34.39 -7.77
C PHE A 285 -6.52 -35.06 -6.42
N GLY A 286 -6.48 -34.31 -5.31
CA GLY A 286 -6.36 -34.86 -3.96
C GLY A 286 -7.52 -35.77 -3.55
N ALA A 287 -8.62 -35.80 -4.32
CA ALA A 287 -9.68 -36.79 -4.15
C ALA A 287 -9.17 -38.22 -4.35
N THR A 288 -8.13 -38.44 -5.17
CA THR A 288 -7.51 -39.76 -5.39
C THR A 288 -6.84 -40.28 -4.12
N GLU A 289 -6.05 -39.44 -3.45
CA GLU A 289 -5.41 -39.76 -2.16
C GLU A 289 -6.47 -39.96 -1.06
N SER A 290 -7.47 -39.08 -1.01
CA SER A 290 -8.59 -39.17 -0.05
C SER A 290 -9.40 -40.46 -0.25
N ALA A 291 -9.67 -40.84 -1.50
CA ALA A 291 -10.32 -42.09 -1.84
C ALA A 291 -9.45 -43.30 -1.44
N ASN A 292 -8.14 -43.24 -1.67
CA ASN A 292 -7.22 -44.30 -1.26
C ASN A 292 -7.24 -44.50 0.27
N LEU A 293 -7.20 -43.41 1.04
CA LEU A 293 -7.32 -43.46 2.50
C LEU A 293 -8.66 -44.06 2.96
N ALA A 294 -9.77 -43.64 2.34
CA ALA A 294 -11.08 -44.19 2.65
C ALA A 294 -11.17 -45.70 2.34
N LEU A 295 -10.63 -46.13 1.20
CA LEU A 295 -10.58 -47.55 0.82
C LEU A 295 -9.74 -48.37 1.82
N ARG A 296 -8.60 -47.83 2.28
CA ARG A 296 -7.78 -48.47 3.32
C ARG A 296 -8.49 -48.60 4.66
N GLU A 297 -9.27 -47.58 5.04
CA GLU A 297 -10.05 -47.60 6.28
C GLU A 297 -11.19 -48.63 6.22
N ILE A 298 -11.86 -48.75 5.07
CA ILE A 298 -12.84 -49.82 4.83
C ILE A 298 -12.14 -51.19 4.94
N GLY A 299 -10.97 -51.33 4.33
CA GLY A 299 -10.08 -52.48 4.45
C GLY A 299 -10.53 -53.70 3.64
N THR A 300 -11.75 -54.22 3.85
CA THR A 300 -12.23 -55.44 3.19
C THR A 300 -13.62 -55.28 2.55
N PRO A 301 -13.94 -56.05 1.48
CA PRO A 301 -15.23 -55.97 0.79
C PRO A 301 -16.46 -56.18 1.68
N GLU A 302 -16.33 -56.93 2.78
CA GLU A 302 -17.43 -57.24 3.71
C GLU A 302 -17.89 -56.00 4.50
N LYS A 303 -17.01 -55.01 4.69
CA LYS A 303 -17.32 -53.77 5.41
C LYS A 303 -17.98 -52.71 4.54
N VAL A 304 -18.02 -52.90 3.21
CA VAL A 304 -18.59 -51.95 2.25
C VAL A 304 -20.06 -51.64 2.52
N PRO A 305 -20.97 -52.59 2.80
CA PRO A 305 -22.38 -52.27 3.07
C PRO A 305 -22.55 -51.30 4.24
N LYS A 306 -21.80 -51.49 5.33
CA LYS A 306 -21.82 -50.58 6.48
C LYS A 306 -21.34 -49.18 6.09
N PHE A 307 -20.25 -49.09 5.33
CA PHE A 307 -19.75 -47.82 4.83
C PHE A 307 -20.76 -47.10 3.95
N ILE A 308 -21.45 -47.80 3.05
CA ILE A 308 -22.51 -47.24 2.20
C ILE A 308 -23.68 -46.71 3.05
N GLU A 309 -24.09 -47.40 4.11
CA GLU A 309 -25.09 -46.88 5.05
C GLU A 309 -24.63 -45.59 5.75
N GLU A 310 -23.36 -45.53 6.20
CA GLU A 310 -22.80 -44.31 6.79
C GLU A 310 -22.76 -43.13 5.81
N VAL A 311 -22.50 -43.41 4.52
CA VAL A 311 -22.57 -42.40 3.44
C VAL A 311 -24.01 -41.92 3.24
N LYS A 312 -25.00 -42.82 3.22
CA LYS A 312 -26.43 -42.45 3.12
C LYS A 312 -26.91 -41.62 4.31
N GLN A 313 -26.34 -41.86 5.49
CA GLN A 313 -26.60 -41.09 6.71
C GLN A 313 -25.83 -39.75 6.77
N GLY A 314 -24.99 -39.45 5.78
CA GLY A 314 -24.19 -38.22 5.75
C GLY A 314 -23.01 -38.19 6.73
N LYS A 315 -22.69 -39.31 7.39
CA LYS A 315 -21.56 -39.42 8.32
C LYS A 315 -20.21 -39.43 7.61
N ARG A 316 -20.19 -39.90 6.36
CA ARG A 316 -18.99 -39.98 5.50
C ARG A 316 -19.34 -39.57 4.07
N ARG A 317 -18.32 -39.15 3.31
CA ARG A 317 -18.44 -38.93 1.86
C ARG A 317 -17.81 -40.09 1.09
N LEU A 318 -18.44 -40.48 -0.01
CA LEU A 318 -17.87 -41.41 -0.98
C LEU A 318 -17.08 -40.62 -2.04
N PHE A 319 -15.77 -40.51 -1.84
CA PHE A 319 -14.88 -39.86 -2.81
C PHE A 319 -14.79 -40.68 -4.11
N GLY A 320 -14.74 -39.99 -5.26
CA GLY A 320 -14.73 -40.63 -6.58
C GLY A 320 -16.11 -41.00 -7.14
N TYR A 321 -17.21 -40.66 -6.45
CA TYR A 321 -18.58 -40.85 -6.95
C TYR A 321 -19.28 -39.52 -7.19
N GLY A 322 -20.04 -39.48 -8.28
CA GLY A 322 -20.67 -38.27 -8.78
C GLY A 322 -19.65 -37.37 -9.49
N HIS A 323 -20.17 -36.54 -10.37
CA HIS A 323 -19.37 -35.57 -11.10
C HIS A 323 -20.16 -34.27 -11.22
N ARG A 324 -19.47 -33.12 -11.12
CA ARG A 324 -20.13 -31.79 -11.20
C ARG A 324 -20.83 -31.61 -12.56
N SER A 325 -20.17 -32.07 -13.61
CA SER A 325 -20.62 -31.90 -14.98
C SER A 325 -21.33 -33.13 -15.56
N TYR A 326 -20.75 -34.33 -15.56
CA TYR A 326 -21.41 -35.56 -16.00
C TYR A 326 -22.56 -35.98 -15.08
N LYS A 327 -23.77 -36.09 -15.66
CA LYS A 327 -24.95 -36.66 -14.98
C LYS A 327 -25.11 -38.17 -15.22
N GLY A 328 -24.44 -38.70 -16.24
CA GLY A 328 -24.32 -40.13 -16.53
C GLY A 328 -22.94 -40.67 -16.14
N VAL A 329 -22.61 -41.85 -16.66
CA VAL A 329 -21.29 -42.47 -16.49
C VAL A 329 -20.24 -41.59 -17.18
N ASP A 330 -19.16 -41.27 -16.46
CA ASP A 330 -18.03 -40.54 -17.00
C ASP A 330 -17.39 -41.34 -18.15
N PRO A 331 -17.27 -40.76 -19.36
CA PRO A 331 -16.81 -41.49 -20.54
C PRO A 331 -15.37 -41.99 -20.44
N ARG A 332 -14.59 -41.48 -19.49
CA ARG A 332 -13.22 -41.91 -19.23
C ARG A 332 -13.13 -43.20 -18.43
N VAL A 333 -14.19 -43.60 -17.72
CA VAL A 333 -14.17 -44.79 -16.84
C VAL A 333 -13.98 -46.07 -17.63
N ALA A 334 -14.67 -46.25 -18.75
CA ALA A 334 -14.52 -47.45 -19.58
C ALA A 334 -13.09 -47.59 -20.17
N PRO A 335 -12.50 -46.54 -20.77
CA PRO A 335 -11.09 -46.53 -21.14
C PRO A 335 -10.13 -46.82 -19.98
N ILE A 336 -10.36 -46.24 -18.79
CA ILE A 336 -9.52 -46.51 -17.60
C ILE A 336 -9.56 -47.98 -17.20
N ARG A 337 -10.73 -48.62 -17.24
CA ARG A 337 -10.84 -50.07 -16.99
C ARG A 337 -10.07 -50.90 -18.01
N SER A 338 -10.05 -50.48 -19.27
CA SER A 338 -9.22 -51.12 -20.29
C SER A 338 -7.74 -51.03 -19.92
N ILE A 339 -7.28 -49.87 -19.42
CA ILE A 339 -5.89 -49.68 -18.96
C ILE A 339 -5.59 -50.57 -17.74
N LEU A 340 -6.52 -50.71 -16.79
CA LEU A 340 -6.33 -51.52 -15.58
C LEU A 340 -6.15 -53.02 -15.88
N LYS A 341 -6.80 -53.53 -16.94
CA LYS A 341 -6.63 -54.92 -17.39
C LYS A 341 -5.19 -55.21 -17.83
N ASP A 342 -4.52 -54.22 -18.41
CA ASP A 342 -3.14 -54.37 -18.89
C ASP A 342 -2.11 -54.28 -17.74
N LEU A 343 -2.47 -53.73 -16.58
CA LEU A 343 -1.57 -53.47 -15.43
C LEU A 343 -1.48 -54.59 -14.38
N ASP A 344 -2.02 -55.80 -14.65
CA ASP A 344 -2.15 -56.92 -13.69
C ASP A 344 -2.53 -56.48 -12.26
N THR A 345 -3.60 -55.69 -12.15
CA THR A 345 -4.08 -55.16 -10.87
C THR A 345 -4.99 -56.12 -10.11
N SER A 346 -5.16 -57.36 -10.61
CA SER A 346 -6.08 -58.38 -10.13
C SER A 346 -5.85 -58.81 -8.67
N SER A 347 -4.62 -58.66 -8.19
CA SER A 347 -4.21 -58.97 -6.82
C SER A 347 -4.44 -57.82 -5.83
N ASN A 348 -4.77 -56.61 -6.30
CA ASN A 348 -4.91 -55.43 -5.44
C ASN A 348 -6.20 -55.52 -4.59
N SER A 349 -6.05 -55.70 -3.28
CA SER A 349 -7.18 -55.83 -2.34
C SER A 349 -8.07 -54.60 -2.29
N LEU A 350 -7.51 -53.40 -2.45
CA LEU A 350 -8.27 -52.14 -2.45
C LEU A 350 -9.09 -51.98 -3.73
N LEU A 351 -8.63 -52.52 -4.86
CA LEU A 351 -9.41 -52.55 -6.10
C LEU A 351 -10.68 -53.40 -5.91
N LYS A 352 -10.56 -54.56 -5.24
CA LYS A 352 -11.72 -55.41 -4.90
C LYS A 352 -12.73 -54.69 -3.99
N VAL A 353 -12.24 -53.87 -3.05
CA VAL A 353 -13.10 -53.00 -2.22
C VAL A 353 -13.81 -51.97 -3.09
N ALA A 354 -13.10 -51.32 -4.02
CA ALA A 354 -13.68 -50.34 -4.93
C ALA A 354 -14.73 -50.95 -5.89
N GLU A 355 -14.46 -52.12 -6.45
CA GLU A 355 -15.40 -52.90 -7.26
C GLU A 355 -16.64 -53.30 -6.46
N ARG A 356 -16.47 -53.69 -5.19
CA ARG A 356 -17.59 -53.99 -4.31
C ARG A 356 -18.41 -52.75 -3.96
N ILE A 357 -17.77 -51.59 -3.75
CA ILE A 357 -18.46 -50.30 -3.58
C ILE A 357 -19.33 -50.01 -4.79
N GLU A 358 -18.81 -50.18 -6.01
CA GLU A 358 -19.59 -49.98 -7.22
C GLU A 358 -20.76 -50.95 -7.34
N GLN A 359 -20.53 -52.23 -7.07
CA GLN A 359 -21.58 -53.24 -7.13
C GLN A 359 -22.73 -52.91 -6.16
N VAL A 360 -22.42 -52.47 -4.94
CA VAL A 360 -23.43 -52.11 -3.94
C VAL A 360 -24.09 -50.78 -4.30
N ALA A 361 -23.32 -49.75 -4.66
CA ALA A 361 -23.84 -48.42 -4.98
C ALA A 361 -24.72 -48.42 -6.24
N SER A 362 -24.33 -49.13 -7.30
CA SER A 362 -25.11 -49.22 -8.54
C SER A 362 -26.45 -49.96 -8.36
N ALA A 363 -26.54 -50.87 -7.38
CA ALA A 363 -27.77 -51.58 -7.03
C ALA A 363 -28.69 -50.78 -6.10
N ASP A 364 -28.15 -49.82 -5.34
CA ASP A 364 -28.86 -49.05 -4.33
C ASP A 364 -29.62 -47.84 -4.93
N ASP A 365 -30.89 -47.69 -4.57
CA ASP A 365 -31.77 -46.63 -5.09
C ASP A 365 -31.29 -45.23 -4.71
N TYR A 366 -30.59 -45.07 -3.60
CA TYR A 366 -30.02 -43.79 -3.16
C TYR A 366 -29.10 -43.18 -4.23
N PHE A 367 -28.24 -44.00 -4.83
CA PHE A 367 -27.25 -43.56 -5.83
C PHE A 367 -27.86 -43.44 -7.22
N LYS A 368 -28.70 -44.40 -7.62
CA LYS A 368 -29.42 -44.38 -8.91
C LYS A 368 -30.28 -43.13 -9.07
N THR A 369 -31.12 -42.84 -8.08
CA THR A 369 -32.03 -41.68 -8.13
C THR A 369 -31.30 -40.34 -8.14
N ARG A 370 -30.06 -40.29 -7.63
CA ARG A 370 -29.21 -39.10 -7.59
C ARG A 370 -28.20 -39.02 -8.73
N GLY A 371 -28.17 -40.00 -9.63
CA GLY A 371 -27.20 -40.05 -10.73
C GLY A 371 -25.74 -40.12 -10.27
N LEU A 372 -25.47 -40.78 -9.14
CA LEU A 372 -24.13 -40.87 -8.56
C LEU A 372 -23.41 -42.10 -9.12
N TYR A 373 -22.61 -41.87 -10.17
CA TYR A 373 -21.77 -42.89 -10.82
C TYR A 373 -20.29 -42.73 -10.46
N PRO A 374 -19.48 -43.80 -10.56
CA PRO A 374 -18.03 -43.66 -10.44
C PRO A 374 -17.50 -42.71 -11.52
N ASN A 375 -16.58 -41.83 -11.13
CA ASN A 375 -15.87 -40.93 -12.04
C ASN A 375 -14.45 -41.44 -12.35
N ALA A 376 -13.74 -40.74 -13.24
CA ALA A 376 -12.38 -41.10 -13.61
C ALA A 376 -11.40 -41.21 -12.43
N ASP A 377 -11.56 -40.40 -11.38
CA ASP A 377 -10.64 -40.35 -10.24
C ASP A 377 -10.74 -41.60 -9.37
N PHE A 378 -11.94 -42.20 -9.28
CA PHE A 378 -12.19 -43.43 -8.51
C PHE A 378 -11.32 -44.59 -8.98
N TYR A 379 -11.29 -44.81 -10.30
CA TYR A 379 -10.49 -45.86 -10.92
C TYR A 379 -9.06 -45.43 -11.28
N GLY A 380 -8.84 -44.13 -11.53
CA GLY A 380 -7.55 -43.59 -11.93
C GLY A 380 -6.45 -43.82 -10.89
N ASN A 381 -6.77 -43.75 -9.59
CA ASN A 381 -5.84 -44.09 -8.52
C ASN A 381 -5.19 -45.49 -8.69
N PHE A 382 -5.96 -46.48 -9.17
CA PHE A 382 -5.44 -47.83 -9.39
C PHE A 382 -4.50 -47.92 -10.60
N VAL A 383 -4.68 -47.07 -11.60
CA VAL A 383 -3.76 -46.98 -12.74
C VAL A 383 -2.40 -46.49 -12.27
N PHE A 384 -2.35 -45.38 -11.52
CA PHE A 384 -1.09 -44.82 -11.03
C PHE A 384 -0.39 -45.72 -10.00
N THR A 385 -1.15 -46.35 -9.10
CA THR A 385 -0.55 -47.33 -8.16
C THR A 385 -0.05 -48.59 -8.88
N GLY A 386 -0.75 -49.09 -9.90
CA GLY A 386 -0.27 -50.20 -10.74
C GLY A 386 1.01 -49.88 -11.53
N ILE A 387 1.17 -48.62 -11.93
CA ILE A 387 2.42 -48.13 -12.54
C ILE A 387 3.56 -48.08 -11.51
N GLY A 388 3.26 -47.82 -10.24
CA GLY A 388 4.22 -47.83 -9.14
C GLY A 388 4.38 -46.48 -8.43
N PHE A 389 3.41 -45.58 -8.57
CA PHE A 389 3.34 -44.35 -7.78
C PHE A 389 2.72 -44.60 -6.40
N GLU A 390 3.27 -43.94 -5.39
CA GLU A 390 2.64 -43.87 -4.07
C GLU A 390 1.37 -42.99 -4.12
N PRO A 391 0.33 -43.27 -3.31
CA PRO A 391 -0.94 -42.54 -3.38
C PRO A 391 -0.82 -41.02 -3.29
N ASP A 392 0.10 -40.51 -2.47
CA ASP A 392 0.33 -39.08 -2.28
C ASP A 392 1.11 -38.42 -3.44
N MET A 393 1.81 -39.20 -4.29
CA MET A 393 2.41 -38.70 -5.55
C MET A 393 1.39 -38.60 -6.68
N ILE A 394 0.23 -39.26 -6.58
CA ILE A 394 -0.75 -39.34 -7.68
C ILE A 394 -1.22 -37.97 -8.16
N PRO A 395 -1.53 -36.98 -7.29
CA PRO A 395 -1.90 -35.65 -7.76
C PRO A 395 -0.81 -34.98 -8.62
N ALA A 396 0.48 -35.20 -8.30
CA ALA A 396 1.58 -34.72 -9.14
C ALA A 396 1.71 -35.53 -10.45
N ALA A 397 1.48 -36.84 -10.43
CA ALA A 397 1.50 -37.66 -11.64
C ALA A 397 0.36 -37.28 -12.60
N MET A 398 -0.84 -36.98 -12.07
CA MET A 398 -1.96 -36.44 -12.85
C MET A 398 -1.65 -35.06 -13.42
N MET A 399 -1.00 -34.18 -12.64
CA MET A 399 -0.60 -32.87 -13.15
C MET A 399 0.47 -32.97 -14.27
N ALA A 400 1.33 -33.99 -14.25
CA ALA A 400 2.29 -34.25 -15.35
C ALA A 400 1.62 -34.43 -16.72
N GLN A 401 0.34 -34.81 -16.72
CA GLN A 401 -0.46 -34.96 -17.92
C GLN A 401 -1.36 -33.74 -18.13
N ARG A 402 -2.02 -33.25 -17.08
CA ARG A 402 -2.91 -32.06 -17.13
C ARG A 402 -2.18 -30.77 -17.50
N ILE A 403 -0.86 -30.73 -17.34
CA ILE A 403 -0.02 -29.60 -17.75
C ILE A 403 -0.22 -29.23 -19.23
N MET A 404 -0.58 -30.19 -20.10
CA MET A 404 -0.89 -29.92 -21.51
C MET A 404 -2.06 -28.92 -21.64
N GLY A 405 -3.18 -29.19 -20.96
CA GLY A 405 -4.33 -28.30 -20.90
C GLY A 405 -4.04 -26.98 -20.20
N VAL A 406 -3.35 -27.00 -19.05
CA VAL A 406 -2.99 -25.78 -18.30
C VAL A 406 -2.17 -24.82 -19.18
N MET A 407 -1.17 -25.35 -19.90
CA MET A 407 -0.34 -24.53 -20.79
C MET A 407 -1.07 -24.11 -22.06
N ALA A 408 -1.97 -24.93 -22.60
CA ALA A 408 -2.81 -24.55 -23.74
C ALA A 408 -3.72 -23.37 -23.38
N HIS A 409 -4.40 -23.43 -22.22
CA HIS A 409 -5.25 -22.35 -21.74
C HIS A 409 -4.45 -21.09 -21.39
N TRP A 410 -3.28 -21.25 -20.75
CA TRP A 410 -2.38 -20.11 -20.49
C TRP A 410 -1.93 -19.44 -21.80
N ARG A 411 -1.61 -20.21 -22.84
CA ARG A 411 -1.28 -19.66 -24.17
C ARG A 411 -2.46 -18.91 -24.80
N GLU A 412 -3.66 -19.51 -24.79
CA GLU A 412 -4.89 -18.89 -25.32
C GLU A 412 -5.21 -17.57 -24.60
N TYR A 413 -4.91 -17.49 -23.30
CA TYR A 413 -5.10 -16.28 -22.50
C TYR A 413 -4.02 -15.21 -22.77
N MET A 414 -2.74 -15.59 -22.81
CA MET A 414 -1.61 -14.65 -22.92
C MET A 414 -1.36 -14.17 -24.36
N TRP A 415 -1.58 -15.03 -25.35
CA TRP A 415 -1.23 -14.78 -26.74
C TRP A 415 -2.45 -14.91 -27.63
N GLN A 416 -3.10 -13.76 -27.90
CA GLN A 416 -4.14 -13.64 -28.90
C GLN A 416 -3.53 -13.02 -30.17
N PRO A 417 -3.21 -13.81 -31.21
CA PRO A 417 -2.83 -13.22 -32.49
C PRO A 417 -3.99 -12.39 -32.99
N SER A 418 -3.73 -11.16 -33.44
CA SER A 418 -4.74 -10.27 -34.04
C SER A 418 -5.50 -11.00 -35.14
N ILE A 419 -6.74 -11.44 -34.82
CA ILE A 419 -7.60 -12.13 -35.78
C ILE A 419 -8.14 -11.07 -36.76
N SER A 420 -7.60 -11.08 -37.98
CA SER A 420 -8.15 -10.41 -39.15
C SER A 420 -9.31 -11.22 -39.75
N GLN A 421 -10.40 -11.35 -38.99
CA GLN A 421 -11.79 -11.67 -39.36
C GLN A 421 -12.62 -11.41 -38.09
N PRO A 422 -13.85 -10.87 -38.14
CA PRO A 422 -14.56 -10.54 -36.91
C PRO A 422 -15.19 -11.81 -36.30
N PRO A 423 -14.75 -12.20 -35.08
CA PRO A 423 -15.71 -12.54 -34.06
C PRO A 423 -15.58 -11.58 -32.88
N ALA A 424 -16.74 -11.07 -32.47
CA ALA A 424 -17.05 -10.31 -31.26
C ALA A 424 -15.85 -9.72 -30.48
N THR A 425 -15.59 -8.43 -30.73
CA THR A 425 -14.91 -7.57 -29.77
C THR A 425 -15.68 -7.56 -28.46
N GLU A 426 -15.14 -8.25 -27.46
CA GLU A 426 -15.52 -8.05 -26.07
C GLU A 426 -14.26 -8.01 -25.22
N SER A 427 -13.83 -6.79 -24.91
CA SER A 427 -12.82 -6.53 -23.89
C SER A 427 -13.53 -6.51 -22.54
N THR A 428 -13.02 -7.27 -21.56
CA THR A 428 -13.24 -6.96 -20.15
C THR A 428 -12.00 -7.38 -19.34
N PRO A 429 -11.50 -6.52 -18.45
CA PRO A 429 -10.21 -6.68 -17.80
C PRO A 429 -10.30 -7.58 -16.56
N LEU A 430 -9.37 -8.51 -16.41
CA LEU A 430 -9.06 -9.16 -15.15
C LEU A 430 -7.56 -8.96 -14.87
N LEU A 431 -7.28 -8.29 -13.73
CA LEU A 431 -6.00 -7.97 -13.09
C LEU A 431 -5.01 -7.08 -13.87
N SER A 432 -5.24 -5.78 -13.82
CA SER A 432 -4.12 -4.84 -13.64
C SER A 432 -3.68 -4.89 -12.17
N SER A 433 -2.72 -5.74 -11.82
CA SER A 433 -2.03 -5.70 -10.53
C SER A 433 -0.52 -5.61 -10.72
N HIS A 434 -0.04 -4.39 -10.95
CA HIS A 434 1.32 -4.02 -10.56
C HIS A 434 1.39 -4.01 -9.03
N PRO A 435 2.31 -4.77 -8.39
CA PRO A 435 2.68 -4.52 -7.01
C PRO A 435 3.39 -3.16 -6.99
N GLY A 436 2.71 -2.19 -6.39
CA GLY A 436 2.99 -0.75 -6.50
C GLY A 436 1.72 0.11 -6.44
N SER A 437 0.52 -0.48 -6.55
CA SER A 437 -0.73 0.29 -6.62
C SER A 437 -1.66 0.10 -5.44
N GLN A 438 -1.20 0.43 -4.23
CA GLN A 438 -2.14 0.75 -3.16
C GLN A 438 -2.88 2.04 -3.59
N ARG A 439 -4.20 1.94 -3.82
CA ARG A 439 -5.03 3.10 -4.17
C ARG A 439 -4.94 4.13 -3.05
N TYR A 440 -4.75 5.40 -3.41
CA TYR A 440 -4.57 6.45 -2.40
C TYR A 440 -5.84 6.65 -1.56
N SER A 441 -7.04 6.51 -2.14
CA SER A 441 -8.30 6.64 -1.42
C SER A 441 -9.38 5.76 -2.04
N VAL A 442 -10.26 5.18 -1.21
CA VAL A 442 -11.44 4.40 -1.66
C VAL A 442 -12.62 5.26 -2.12
N PHE A 443 -12.60 6.56 -1.83
CA PHE A 443 -13.67 7.48 -2.23
C PHE A 443 -13.72 7.65 -3.76
N THR A 444 -14.91 7.53 -4.34
CA THR A 444 -15.14 7.80 -5.77
C THR A 444 -14.86 9.27 -6.11
N ASN A 445 -14.60 9.59 -7.39
CA ASN A 445 -14.33 10.98 -7.79
C ASN A 445 -15.45 11.97 -7.43
N GLY A 446 -16.72 11.54 -7.45
CA GLY A 446 -17.84 12.35 -6.98
C GLY A 446 -17.79 12.60 -5.47
N GLN A 447 -17.48 11.56 -4.68
CA GLN A 447 -17.32 11.67 -3.23
C GLN A 447 -16.10 12.52 -2.86
N LYS A 448 -14.95 12.33 -3.52
CA LYS A 448 -13.76 13.18 -3.35
C LYS A 448 -14.12 14.65 -3.57
N ARG A 449 -14.77 14.98 -4.70
CA ARG A 449 -15.23 16.35 -4.99
C ARG A 449 -16.18 16.90 -3.92
N LEU A 450 -17.13 16.11 -3.45
CA LEU A 450 -18.08 16.53 -2.43
C LEU A 450 -17.41 16.77 -1.07
N ILE A 451 -16.48 15.89 -0.66
CA ILE A 451 -15.70 16.03 0.59
C ILE A 451 -14.83 17.28 0.53
N ILE A 452 -14.13 17.50 -0.59
CA ILE A 452 -13.30 18.69 -0.79
C ILE A 452 -14.15 19.95 -0.84
N LEU A 453 -15.30 19.93 -1.51
CA LEU A 453 -16.23 21.06 -1.54
C LEU A 453 -16.76 21.39 -0.14
N ALA A 454 -17.15 20.38 0.64
CA ALA A 454 -17.60 20.58 2.01
C ALA A 454 -16.47 21.15 2.89
N ALA A 455 -15.25 20.64 2.76
CA ALA A 455 -14.07 21.19 3.45
C ALA A 455 -13.78 22.65 3.03
N ALA A 456 -13.88 22.97 1.74
CA ALA A 456 -13.71 24.31 1.21
C ALA A 456 -14.76 25.29 1.76
N LEU A 457 -16.03 24.88 1.75
CA LEU A 457 -17.14 25.65 2.33
C LEU A 457 -16.95 25.86 3.84
N ALA A 458 -16.53 24.82 4.57
CA ALA A 458 -16.22 24.94 5.99
C ALA A 458 -15.13 25.98 6.24
N SER A 459 -14.02 25.91 5.49
CA SER A 459 -12.91 26.85 5.62
C SER A 459 -13.29 28.30 5.31
N SER A 460 -14.27 28.51 4.42
CA SER A 460 -14.70 29.85 3.99
C SER A 460 -15.27 30.70 5.12
N PHE A 461 -15.87 30.08 6.14
CA PHE A 461 -16.48 30.80 7.27
C PHE A 461 -15.48 31.67 8.02
N SER A 462 -14.22 31.25 8.14
CA SER A 462 -13.21 32.01 8.89
C SER A 462 -12.85 33.35 8.23
N PRO A 463 -12.38 33.40 6.97
CA PRO A 463 -12.17 34.67 6.29
C PRO A 463 -13.48 35.42 6.01
N PHE A 464 -14.60 34.73 5.79
CA PHE A 464 -15.87 35.40 5.53
C PHE A 464 -16.30 36.25 6.75
N SER A 465 -16.21 35.68 7.95
CA SER A 465 -16.47 36.38 9.22
C SER A 465 -15.50 37.51 9.54
N ALA A 466 -14.27 37.41 9.03
CA ALA A 466 -13.27 38.46 9.17
C ALA A 466 -13.64 39.68 8.30
N ASN A 467 -14.08 39.44 7.06
CA ASN A 467 -14.24 40.46 6.03
C ASN A 467 -15.67 41.04 5.92
N ILE A 468 -16.72 40.28 6.26
CA ILE A 468 -18.11 40.77 6.29
C ILE A 468 -18.30 41.95 7.25
N TYR A 469 -17.40 42.06 8.20
CA TYR A 469 -17.39 43.10 9.21
C TYR A 469 -16.90 44.47 8.70
N TYR A 470 -16.08 44.51 7.64
CA TYR A 470 -15.37 45.73 7.21
C TYR A 470 -16.25 46.94 6.85
N PRO A 471 -17.34 46.80 6.06
CA PRO A 471 -18.19 47.94 5.73
C PRO A 471 -18.90 48.54 6.95
N SER A 472 -19.03 47.77 8.03
CA SER A 472 -19.80 48.16 9.22
C SER A 472 -18.96 48.79 10.32
N LEU A 473 -17.63 48.84 10.16
CA LEU A 473 -16.72 49.33 11.21
C LEU A 473 -17.12 50.71 11.74
N ASN A 474 -17.46 51.62 10.83
CA ASN A 474 -17.84 52.99 11.17
C ASN A 474 -19.19 53.04 11.90
N SER A 475 -20.16 52.24 11.47
CA SER A 475 -21.49 52.15 12.09
C SER A 475 -21.40 51.57 13.51
N ILE A 476 -20.57 50.55 13.72
CA ILE A 476 -20.35 49.93 15.03
C ILE A 476 -19.61 50.89 15.97
N ALA A 477 -18.61 51.61 15.45
CA ALA A 477 -17.88 52.63 16.21
C ALA A 477 -18.81 53.73 16.72
N ALA A 478 -19.75 54.16 15.87
CA ALA A 478 -20.75 55.15 16.23
C ALA A 478 -21.75 54.63 17.28
N ASP A 479 -22.26 53.40 17.10
CA ASP A 479 -23.26 52.78 18.00
C ASP A 479 -22.71 52.45 19.39
N LEU A 480 -21.45 51.99 19.47
CA LEU A 480 -20.78 51.67 20.74
C LEU A 480 -20.01 52.85 21.35
N HIS A 481 -20.06 54.03 20.73
CA HIS A 481 -19.37 55.25 21.16
C HIS A 481 -17.86 55.08 21.39
N VAL A 482 -17.17 54.44 20.44
CA VAL A 482 -15.73 54.14 20.50
C VAL A 482 -14.99 54.65 19.26
N SER A 483 -13.68 54.85 19.37
CA SER A 483 -12.87 55.35 18.26
C SER A 483 -12.70 54.30 17.16
N SER A 484 -12.40 54.73 15.92
CA SER A 484 -12.06 53.83 14.82
C SER A 484 -10.83 52.96 15.15
N SER A 485 -9.89 53.45 15.98
CA SER A 485 -8.75 52.64 16.41
C SER A 485 -9.16 51.55 17.39
N GLN A 486 -10.09 51.83 18.31
CA GLN A 486 -10.62 50.84 19.24
C GLN A 486 -11.37 49.75 18.48
N ILE A 487 -12.25 50.10 17.55
CA ILE A 487 -12.94 49.08 16.75
C ILE A 487 -11.98 48.26 15.88
N ASN A 488 -10.90 48.84 15.35
CA ASN A 488 -9.88 48.06 14.63
C ASN A 488 -9.18 47.01 15.52
N LEU A 489 -9.09 47.20 16.84
CA LEU A 489 -8.59 46.16 17.76
C LEU A 489 -9.45 44.88 17.74
N THR A 490 -10.73 44.97 17.37
CA THR A 490 -11.59 43.79 17.20
C THR A 490 -11.17 42.92 16.02
N ILE A 491 -10.62 43.52 14.96
CA ILE A 491 -10.05 42.82 13.81
C ILE A 491 -8.71 42.19 14.21
N THR A 492 -7.85 42.95 14.88
CA THR A 492 -6.55 42.46 15.34
C THR A 492 -6.70 41.27 16.30
N THR A 493 -7.60 41.38 17.28
CA THR A 493 -7.88 40.32 18.26
C THR A 493 -8.42 39.06 17.58
N TYR A 494 -9.31 39.22 16.59
CA TYR A 494 -9.79 38.13 15.76
C TYR A 494 -8.63 37.42 15.05
N MET A 495 -7.72 38.16 14.40
CA MET A 495 -6.60 37.58 13.64
C MET A 495 -5.55 36.88 14.52
N ILE A 496 -5.29 37.39 15.73
CA ILE A 496 -4.39 36.71 16.69
C ILE A 496 -4.95 35.33 17.05
N CYS A 497 -6.22 35.27 17.41
CA CYS A 497 -6.89 34.00 17.72
C CYS A 497 -7.00 33.10 16.48
N GLN A 498 -7.13 33.70 15.29
CA GLN A 498 -7.16 33.01 14.01
C GLN A 498 -5.83 32.31 13.72
N GLY A 499 -4.71 32.88 14.17
CA GLY A 499 -3.38 32.27 14.07
C GLY A 499 -3.14 31.19 15.11
N LEU A 500 -3.54 31.41 16.37
CA LEU A 500 -3.24 30.50 17.49
C LEU A 500 -4.11 29.24 17.52
N ALA A 501 -5.42 29.36 17.31
CA ALA A 501 -6.35 28.24 17.48
C ALA A 501 -6.07 27.04 16.56
N PRO A 502 -5.62 27.20 15.30
CA PRO A 502 -5.24 26.07 14.45
C PRO A 502 -4.08 25.23 14.97
N SER A 503 -3.16 25.79 15.76
CA SER A 503 -2.06 25.02 16.38
C SER A 503 -2.58 23.97 17.36
N PHE A 504 -3.67 24.27 18.07
CA PHE A 504 -4.35 23.31 18.95
C PHE A 504 -5.23 22.37 18.15
N MET A 505 -6.02 22.92 17.21
CA MET A 505 -6.99 22.13 16.44
C MET A 505 -6.32 21.15 15.46
N GLY A 506 -5.16 21.50 14.88
CA GLY A 506 -4.41 20.63 13.97
C GLY A 506 -3.89 19.39 14.67
N SER A 507 -3.22 19.56 15.82
CA SER A 507 -2.74 18.43 16.63
C SER A 507 -3.90 17.59 17.20
N PHE A 508 -5.00 18.24 17.63
CA PHE A 508 -6.22 17.52 18.02
C PHE A 508 -6.77 16.68 16.86
N ALA A 509 -6.84 17.23 15.65
CA ALA A 509 -7.39 16.53 14.50
C ALA A 509 -6.52 15.38 13.99
N ASP A 510 -5.20 15.45 14.17
CA ASP A 510 -4.28 14.35 13.85
C ASP A 510 -4.44 13.17 14.84
N GLN A 511 -4.87 13.43 16.08
CA GLN A 511 -5.10 12.40 17.12
C GLN A 511 -6.54 11.87 17.16
N ALA A 512 -7.52 12.76 17.18
CA ALA A 512 -8.93 12.45 17.40
C ALA A 512 -9.70 12.20 16.10
N GLY A 513 -9.24 12.76 14.97
CA GLY A 513 -9.87 12.66 13.65
C GLY A 513 -10.29 14.02 13.07
N ARG A 514 -10.52 14.07 11.76
CA ARG A 514 -10.94 15.30 11.06
C ARG A 514 -12.37 15.67 11.40
N ARG A 515 -13.27 14.69 11.53
CA ARG A 515 -14.70 14.94 11.76
C ARG A 515 -14.98 15.57 13.13
N PRO A 516 -14.48 15.04 14.27
CA PRO A 516 -14.67 15.68 15.57
C PRO A 516 -14.10 17.10 15.63
N ALA A 517 -12.97 17.34 14.96
CA ALA A 517 -12.35 18.65 14.90
C ALA A 517 -13.25 19.69 14.20
N TYR A 518 -13.90 19.33 13.08
CA TYR A 518 -14.92 20.20 12.47
C TYR A 518 -16.11 20.45 13.38
N ILE A 519 -16.60 19.41 14.08
CA ILE A 519 -17.75 19.55 14.98
C ILE A 519 -17.44 20.54 16.11
N LEU A 520 -16.27 20.40 16.74
CA LEU A 520 -15.83 21.28 17.81
C LEU A 520 -15.70 22.74 17.32
N CYS A 521 -15.08 22.94 16.15
CA CYS A 521 -14.98 24.24 15.50
C CYS A 521 -16.35 24.93 15.36
N PHE A 522 -17.30 24.25 14.70
CA PHE A 522 -18.61 24.84 14.40
C PHE A 522 -19.48 25.07 15.64
N VAL A 523 -19.38 24.22 16.68
CA VAL A 523 -20.09 24.45 17.96
C VAL A 523 -19.61 25.76 18.60
N ILE A 524 -18.29 25.96 18.72
CA ILE A 524 -17.72 27.18 19.28
C ILE A 524 -18.12 28.40 18.43
N TYR A 525 -18.06 28.25 17.10
CA TYR A 525 -18.38 29.33 16.17
C TYR A 525 -19.86 29.75 16.23
N ILE A 526 -20.80 28.79 16.26
CA ILE A 526 -22.25 29.09 16.33
C ILE A 526 -22.57 29.81 17.64
N ILE A 527 -22.07 29.30 18.77
CA ILE A 527 -22.26 29.93 20.09
C ILE A 527 -21.67 31.36 20.08
N GLY A 528 -20.46 31.53 19.55
CA GLY A 528 -19.82 32.83 19.42
C GLY A 528 -20.61 33.83 18.59
N ASN A 529 -21.21 33.41 17.46
CA ASN A 529 -22.03 34.30 16.63
C ASN A 529 -23.35 34.69 17.28
N ILE A 530 -24.05 33.75 17.92
CA ILE A 530 -25.29 34.06 18.66
C ILE A 530 -24.99 35.04 19.80
N ALA A 531 -23.90 34.79 20.54
CA ALA A 531 -23.46 35.70 21.58
C ALA A 531 -23.13 37.09 21.02
N LEU A 532 -22.37 37.19 19.93
CA LEU A 532 -22.02 38.47 19.26
C LEU A 532 -23.25 39.25 18.80
N ALA A 533 -24.27 38.56 18.27
CA ALA A 533 -25.49 39.18 17.80
C ALA A 533 -26.32 39.87 18.91
N LEU A 534 -26.09 39.45 20.17
CA LEU A 534 -26.77 39.97 21.36
C LEU A 534 -25.94 41.01 22.14
N GLN A 535 -24.77 41.41 21.63
CA GLN A 535 -23.88 42.33 22.37
C GLN A 535 -24.16 43.80 22.11
N HIS A 536 -24.14 44.58 23.19
CA HIS A 536 -24.19 46.04 23.19
C HIS A 536 -22.97 46.67 23.90
N SER A 537 -21.93 45.88 24.16
CA SER A 537 -20.72 46.30 24.88
C SER A 537 -19.47 46.03 24.05
N TYR A 538 -18.59 47.04 23.95
CA TYR A 538 -17.32 46.94 23.22
C TYR A 538 -16.40 45.83 23.76
N LEU A 539 -16.28 45.70 25.09
CA LEU A 539 -15.41 44.68 25.69
C LEU A 539 -15.93 43.26 25.40
N ALA A 540 -17.25 43.07 25.50
CA ALA A 540 -17.87 41.80 25.19
C ALA A 540 -17.75 41.47 23.70
N LEU A 541 -17.92 42.45 22.81
CA LEU A 541 -17.68 42.33 21.38
C LEU A 541 -16.23 41.88 21.10
N LEU A 542 -15.25 42.50 21.74
CA LEU A 542 -13.83 42.19 21.59
C LEU A 542 -13.51 40.73 21.97
N ILE A 543 -13.98 40.28 23.15
CA ILE A 543 -13.76 38.93 23.66
C ILE A 543 -14.50 37.90 22.80
N LEU A 544 -15.75 38.15 22.45
CA LEU A 544 -16.54 37.21 21.66
C LEU A 544 -16.06 37.11 20.21
N ARG A 545 -15.44 38.17 19.66
CA ARG A 545 -14.70 38.10 18.38
C ARG A 545 -13.50 37.16 18.47
N ALA A 546 -12.79 37.14 19.60
CA ALA A 546 -11.73 36.16 19.85
C ALA A 546 -12.29 34.72 19.81
N VAL A 547 -13.39 34.46 20.53
CA VAL A 547 -14.06 33.16 20.59
C VAL A 547 -14.58 32.71 19.21
N GLN A 548 -15.23 33.62 18.47
CA GLN A 548 -15.70 33.38 17.10
C GLN A 548 -14.53 32.98 16.17
N SER A 549 -13.37 33.61 16.34
CA SER A 549 -12.17 33.26 15.57
C SER A 549 -11.64 31.87 15.92
N CYS A 550 -11.59 31.52 17.21
CA CYS A 550 -11.17 30.18 17.65
C CYS A 550 -12.06 29.08 17.07
N GLY A 551 -13.37 29.30 16.98
CA GLY A 551 -14.31 28.35 16.40
C GLY A 551 -14.20 28.21 14.88
N SER A 552 -13.86 29.26 14.15
CA SER A 552 -13.82 29.19 12.67
C SER A 552 -12.44 28.84 12.10
N SER A 553 -11.36 29.33 12.69
CA SER A 553 -10.01 29.31 12.10
C SER A 553 -9.42 27.92 11.91
N GLY A 554 -9.73 26.97 12.80
CA GLY A 554 -9.27 25.59 12.71
C GLY A 554 -9.70 24.90 11.41
N THR A 555 -10.86 25.27 10.87
CA THR A 555 -11.41 24.69 9.63
C THR A 555 -10.54 24.95 8.41
N VAL A 556 -9.75 26.02 8.40
CA VAL A 556 -8.82 26.35 7.30
C VAL A 556 -7.69 25.32 7.22
N ALA A 557 -7.07 25.00 8.37
CA ALA A 557 -6.03 23.98 8.43
C ALA A 557 -6.59 22.58 8.17
N LEU A 558 -7.80 22.28 8.68
CA LEU A 558 -8.49 21.01 8.45
C LEU A 558 -8.82 20.78 6.98
N ALA A 559 -9.19 21.82 6.23
CA ALA A 559 -9.57 21.65 4.83
C ALA A 559 -8.40 21.23 3.96
N SER A 560 -7.23 21.83 4.16
CA SER A 560 -5.98 21.40 3.52
C SER A 560 -5.54 20.00 3.96
N ALA A 561 -5.77 19.64 5.23
CA ALA A 561 -5.49 18.30 5.72
C ALA A 561 -6.41 17.23 5.10
N VAL A 562 -7.71 17.51 4.95
CA VAL A 562 -8.66 16.62 4.26
C VAL A 562 -8.28 16.43 2.79
N ALA A 563 -7.82 17.49 2.12
CA ALA A 563 -7.31 17.39 0.76
C ALA A 563 -6.08 16.49 0.68
N ALA A 564 -5.14 16.63 1.63
CA ALA A 564 -3.99 15.74 1.73
C ALA A 564 -4.40 14.28 2.01
N ASP A 565 -5.40 14.05 2.87
CA ASP A 565 -5.83 12.71 3.23
C ASP A 565 -6.49 11.96 2.05
N VAL A 566 -7.14 12.68 1.12
CA VAL A 566 -8.01 12.09 0.08
C VAL A 566 -7.45 12.20 -1.35
N ILE A 567 -6.57 13.18 -1.64
CA ILE A 567 -6.09 13.52 -2.99
C ILE A 567 -4.58 13.27 -3.16
N THR A 568 -4.19 12.59 -4.26
CA THR A 568 -2.79 12.30 -4.60
C THR A 568 -2.02 13.54 -5.06
N SER A 569 -0.69 13.53 -4.90
CA SER A 569 0.20 14.65 -5.29
C SER A 569 0.13 15.02 -6.79
N ALA A 570 -0.35 14.13 -7.65
CA ALA A 570 -0.49 14.33 -9.10
C ALA A 570 -1.75 15.11 -9.52
N GLU A 571 -2.80 15.15 -8.69
CA GLU A 571 -4.00 15.97 -8.90
C GLU A 571 -4.19 17.02 -7.79
N ARG A 572 -3.26 17.10 -6.84
CA ARG A 572 -3.36 17.95 -5.65
C ARG A 572 -3.40 19.44 -5.99
N GLY A 573 -2.78 19.91 -7.08
CA GLY A 573 -2.79 21.33 -7.45
C GLY A 573 -4.20 21.86 -7.69
N MET A 574 -5.00 21.17 -8.51
CA MET A 574 -6.39 21.54 -8.77
C MET A 574 -7.27 21.48 -7.51
N TYR A 575 -7.21 20.39 -6.73
CA TYR A 575 -8.07 20.24 -5.54
C TYR A 575 -7.68 21.18 -4.40
N MET A 576 -6.39 21.49 -4.23
CA MET A 576 -5.94 22.54 -3.30
C MET A 576 -6.40 23.92 -3.77
N GLY A 577 -6.43 24.18 -5.09
CA GLY A 577 -7.04 25.38 -5.65
C GLY A 577 -8.52 25.52 -5.26
N ILE A 578 -9.30 24.44 -5.37
CA ILE A 578 -10.72 24.41 -4.93
C ILE A 578 -10.85 24.58 -3.41
N THR A 579 -9.98 23.93 -2.63
CA THR A 579 -9.97 24.02 -1.17
C THR A 579 -9.69 25.46 -0.71
N SER A 580 -8.74 26.14 -1.38
CA SER A 580 -8.44 27.55 -1.15
C SER A 580 -9.54 28.50 -1.63
N LEU A 581 -10.40 28.08 -2.56
CA LEU A 581 -11.41 28.96 -3.17
C LEU A 581 -12.33 29.59 -2.13
N GLY A 582 -12.74 28.81 -1.13
CA GLY A 582 -13.54 29.31 0.00
C GLY A 582 -12.83 30.41 0.79
N ASN A 583 -11.50 30.28 0.97
CA ASN A 583 -10.72 31.27 1.70
C ASN A 583 -10.51 32.58 0.96
N ILE A 584 -10.62 32.56 -0.38
CA ILE A 584 -10.24 33.69 -1.22
C ILE A 584 -11.47 34.37 -1.84
N LEU A 585 -12.58 33.66 -2.07
CA LEU A 585 -13.86 34.29 -2.43
C LEU A 585 -14.50 35.00 -1.24
N ALA A 586 -14.30 34.48 -0.03
CA ALA A 586 -14.89 35.02 1.19
C ALA A 586 -14.55 36.50 1.46
N PRO A 587 -13.28 36.97 1.28
CA PRO A 587 -12.94 38.39 1.34
C PRO A 587 -13.66 39.29 0.36
N SER A 588 -14.20 38.75 -0.74
CA SER A 588 -14.95 39.53 -1.73
C SER A 588 -16.45 39.52 -1.49
N LEU A 589 -17.02 38.38 -1.11
CA LEU A 589 -18.44 38.25 -0.81
C LEU A 589 -18.82 38.87 0.54
N GLY A 590 -17.91 38.80 1.51
CA GLY A 590 -18.10 39.33 2.86
C GLY A 590 -18.50 40.81 2.83
N PRO A 591 -17.66 41.73 2.31
CA PRO A 591 -17.98 43.16 2.31
C PRO A 591 -19.28 43.52 1.58
N ILE A 592 -19.66 42.78 0.53
CA ILE A 592 -20.91 43.03 -0.19
C ILE A 592 -22.11 42.74 0.71
N LEU A 593 -22.14 41.55 1.32
CA LEU A 593 -23.21 41.15 2.23
C LEU A 593 -23.20 41.96 3.52
N GLY A 594 -22.02 42.28 4.04
CA GLY A 594 -21.84 43.10 5.23
C GLY A 594 -22.36 44.52 5.06
N GLY A 595 -22.04 45.16 3.93
CA GLY A 595 -22.56 46.50 3.61
C GLY A 595 -24.08 46.49 3.46
N PHE A 596 -24.64 45.50 2.78
CA PHE A 596 -26.08 45.34 2.63
C PHE A 596 -26.79 45.12 3.97
N LEU A 597 -26.35 44.14 4.77
CA LEU A 597 -26.95 43.82 6.06
C LEU A 597 -26.87 45.00 7.02
N SER A 598 -25.72 45.66 7.09
CA SER A 598 -25.50 46.81 7.98
C SER A 598 -26.37 48.02 7.61
N GLN A 599 -26.45 48.33 6.31
CA GLN A 599 -27.21 49.49 5.81
C GLN A 599 -28.72 49.35 6.06
N TYR A 600 -29.29 48.15 5.92
CA TYR A 600 -30.75 47.95 5.97
C TYR A 600 -31.27 47.30 7.25
N LEU A 601 -30.49 46.44 7.91
CA LEU A 601 -30.91 45.62 9.06
C LEU A 601 -30.09 45.86 10.32
N GLY A 602 -29.10 46.77 10.27
CA GLY A 602 -28.17 47.03 11.36
C GLY A 602 -27.01 46.04 11.42
N TRP A 603 -25.94 46.42 12.12
CA TRP A 603 -24.69 45.64 12.13
C TRP A 603 -24.82 44.30 12.88
N GLN A 604 -25.76 44.19 13.84
CA GLN A 604 -26.03 42.94 14.56
C GLN A 604 -26.57 41.84 13.63
N ALA A 605 -27.26 42.21 12.55
CA ALA A 605 -27.78 41.27 11.55
C ALA A 605 -26.68 40.45 10.87
N ILE A 606 -25.45 40.96 10.82
CA ILE A 606 -24.28 40.23 10.31
C ILE A 606 -24.05 38.96 11.13
N PHE A 607 -24.11 39.05 12.46
CA PHE A 607 -23.84 37.91 13.34
C PHE A 607 -24.99 36.90 13.34
N TRP A 608 -26.24 37.36 13.24
CA TRP A 608 -27.39 36.48 13.02
C TRP A 608 -27.30 35.73 11.69
N PHE A 609 -26.90 36.41 10.62
CA PHE A 609 -26.68 35.80 9.32
C PHE A 609 -25.60 34.70 9.39
N LEU A 610 -24.45 35.01 10.01
CA LEU A 610 -23.36 34.04 10.20
C LEU A 610 -23.78 32.83 11.04
N ALA A 611 -24.54 33.04 12.12
CA ALA A 611 -25.08 31.96 12.95
C ALA A 611 -26.01 31.02 12.15
N LEU A 612 -26.96 31.60 11.40
CA LEU A 612 -27.89 30.83 10.58
C LEU A 612 -27.16 30.07 9.47
N ALA A 613 -26.25 30.73 8.74
CA ALA A 613 -25.44 30.11 7.71
C ALA A 613 -24.61 28.94 8.27
N ALA A 614 -24.02 29.11 9.45
CA ALA A 614 -23.26 28.07 10.15
C ALA A 614 -24.14 26.89 10.56
N ILE A 615 -25.34 27.12 11.10
CA ILE A 615 -26.29 26.06 11.48
C ILE A 615 -26.73 25.27 10.25
N THR A 616 -27.09 25.95 9.15
CA THR A 616 -27.49 25.29 7.90
C THR A 616 -26.38 24.43 7.30
N PHE A 617 -25.11 24.80 7.50
CA PHE A 617 -23.96 24.00 7.06
C PHE A 617 -23.61 22.87 8.06
N PHE A 618 -23.72 23.15 9.36
CA PHE A 618 -23.37 22.23 10.45
C PHE A 618 -24.26 20.98 10.47
N ILE A 619 -25.56 21.12 10.17
CA ILE A 619 -26.50 19.99 10.15
C ILE A 619 -26.07 18.93 9.11
N PRO A 620 -25.89 19.23 7.81
CA PRO A 620 -25.35 18.27 6.85
C PRO A 620 -23.96 17.74 7.22
N LEU A 621 -23.09 18.57 7.79
CA LEU A 621 -21.75 18.16 8.21
C LEU A 621 -21.82 17.04 9.26
N VAL A 622 -22.65 17.19 10.30
CA VAL A 622 -22.82 16.19 11.35
C VAL A 622 -23.44 14.90 10.82
N LEU A 623 -24.40 15.03 9.90
CA LEU A 623 -25.14 13.91 9.33
C LEU A 623 -24.30 13.08 8.35
N PHE A 624 -23.55 13.71 7.45
CA PHE A 624 -23.00 13.07 6.26
C PHE A 624 -21.47 13.12 6.12
N PHE A 625 -20.78 14.08 6.73
CA PHE A 625 -19.33 14.23 6.53
C PHE A 625 -18.57 13.02 7.09
N PRO A 626 -17.77 12.29 6.28
CA PRO A 626 -17.06 11.10 6.70
C PRO A 626 -15.78 11.45 7.48
N GLU A 627 -15.27 10.49 8.26
CA GLU A 627 -13.91 10.58 8.77
C GLU A 627 -12.91 10.31 7.63
N THR A 628 -11.90 11.17 7.51
CA THR A 628 -10.88 11.08 6.45
C THR A 628 -9.47 10.91 6.98
N CYS A 629 -9.25 11.06 8.30
CA CYS A 629 -7.93 10.95 8.90
C CYS A 629 -7.34 9.56 8.63
N ARG A 630 -6.25 9.50 7.88
CA ARG A 630 -5.61 8.23 7.49
C ARG A 630 -5.16 7.38 8.66
N ALA A 631 -4.81 8.02 9.77
CA ALA A 631 -4.44 7.35 11.02
C ALA A 631 -5.60 6.58 11.68
N ILE A 632 -6.85 6.88 11.30
CA ILE A 632 -8.08 6.30 11.88
C ILE A 632 -8.76 5.38 10.87
N VAL A 633 -8.88 5.79 9.61
CA VAL A 633 -9.66 5.08 8.58
C VAL A 633 -8.81 4.49 7.44
N GLY A 634 -7.47 4.62 7.50
CA GLY A 634 -6.58 4.20 6.41
C GLY A 634 -6.80 5.01 5.14
N ASP A 635 -7.00 4.35 4.00
CA ASP A 635 -7.41 4.96 2.72
C ASP A 635 -8.93 5.29 2.66
N GLY A 636 -9.65 5.10 3.77
CA GLY A 636 -11.10 5.19 3.91
C GLY A 636 -11.81 3.82 3.91
N SER A 637 -11.06 2.71 3.79
CA SER A 637 -11.60 1.34 3.82
C SER A 637 -11.96 0.84 5.23
N ILE A 638 -11.34 1.40 6.28
CA ILE A 638 -11.57 0.98 7.66
C ILE A 638 -12.77 1.75 8.23
N PRO A 639 -13.82 1.07 8.75
CA PRO A 639 -15.01 1.75 9.26
C PRO A 639 -14.70 2.54 10.54
N ALA A 640 -15.08 3.82 10.56
CA ALA A 640 -14.94 4.68 11.74
C ALA A 640 -15.87 4.24 12.89
N THR A 641 -15.36 4.24 14.12
CA THR A 641 -16.09 3.84 15.33
C THR A 641 -16.33 5.03 16.28
N GLY A 642 -17.29 4.88 17.20
CA GLY A 642 -17.58 5.89 18.23
C GLY A 642 -17.98 7.24 17.63
N TRP A 643 -17.44 8.33 18.18
CA TRP A 643 -17.70 9.71 17.72
C TRP A 643 -17.12 10.08 16.34
N ASN A 644 -16.26 9.24 15.75
CA ASN A 644 -15.74 9.42 14.39
C ASN A 644 -16.71 8.92 13.32
N GLN A 645 -17.73 8.17 13.74
CA GLN A 645 -18.80 7.69 12.88
C GLN A 645 -19.85 8.81 12.66
N SER A 646 -20.23 9.04 11.41
CA SER A 646 -21.34 9.95 11.08
C SER A 646 -22.67 9.43 11.63
N VAL A 647 -23.61 10.34 11.92
CA VAL A 647 -24.95 9.96 12.44
C VAL A 647 -25.65 9.04 11.46
N TRP A 648 -25.49 9.30 10.17
CA TRP A 648 -26.00 8.44 9.09
C TRP A 648 -25.42 7.02 9.13
N ASN A 649 -24.10 6.88 9.32
CA ASN A 649 -23.45 5.57 9.40
C ASN A 649 -23.83 4.84 10.70
N ARG A 650 -24.00 5.56 11.81
CA ARG A 650 -24.43 4.98 13.09
C ARG A 650 -25.89 4.51 13.05
N TRP A 651 -26.77 5.32 12.47
CA TRP A 651 -28.18 4.96 12.25
C TRP A 651 -28.30 3.75 11.32
N ARG A 652 -27.55 3.75 10.21
CA ARG A 652 -27.46 2.60 9.27
C ARG A 652 -27.02 1.32 9.99
N ASN A 653 -25.97 1.39 10.82
CA ASN A 653 -25.42 0.21 11.49
C ASN A 653 -26.29 -0.29 12.66
N ARG A 654 -27.03 0.59 13.35
CA ARG A 654 -27.98 0.20 14.42
C ARG A 654 -29.24 -0.49 13.87
N HIS A 655 -29.74 -0.07 12.70
CA HIS A 655 -30.87 -0.76 12.07
C HIS A 655 -30.49 -2.13 11.50
N LEU A 656 -29.24 -2.31 11.06
CA LEU A 656 -28.71 -3.62 10.64
C LEU A 656 -28.53 -4.62 11.81
N THR A 657 -28.45 -4.16 13.06
CA THR A 657 -28.24 -5.01 14.26
C THR A 657 -29.51 -5.28 15.07
N SER A 658 -30.59 -4.52 14.83
CA SER A 658 -31.87 -4.66 15.53
C SER A 658 -32.80 -5.75 14.95
N ASN A 659 -32.48 -6.32 13.79
CA ASN A 659 -33.26 -7.38 13.13
C ASN A 659 -32.66 -8.79 13.35
N CYS A 660 -31.84 -8.99 14.39
CA CYS A 660 -31.34 -10.31 14.78
C CYS A 660 -32.11 -10.77 16.03
N ASP A 661 -33.02 -11.73 15.85
CA ASP A 661 -33.71 -12.40 16.95
C ASP A 661 -32.71 -13.16 17.86
N PRO A 662 -32.90 -13.15 19.19
CA PRO A 662 -31.96 -13.72 20.13
C PRO A 662 -32.34 -15.15 20.52
N GLU A 663 -32.25 -16.13 19.62
CA GLU A 663 -32.33 -17.54 20.06
C GLU A 663 -31.62 -18.51 19.08
N GLY A 664 -30.47 -19.02 19.51
CA GLY A 664 -30.04 -20.39 19.19
C GLY A 664 -29.12 -20.65 17.98
N SER A 665 -27.88 -20.15 17.98
CA SER A 665 -26.68 -20.91 17.54
C SER A 665 -25.40 -20.05 17.62
N PRO A 666 -24.27 -20.55 18.16
CA PRO A 666 -23.02 -19.80 18.20
C PRO A 666 -22.27 -19.95 16.88
N ASP A 667 -22.31 -18.93 16.01
CA ASP A 667 -21.52 -18.89 14.78
C ASP A 667 -20.62 -17.63 14.74
N PRO A 668 -19.41 -17.72 14.16
CA PRO A 668 -18.24 -16.90 14.45
C PRO A 668 -18.25 -15.57 13.67
N CYS A 669 -19.22 -14.70 13.94
CA CYS A 669 -19.28 -13.36 13.33
C CYS A 669 -18.50 -12.28 14.11
N ARG A 670 -17.57 -12.64 15.01
CA ARG A 670 -16.84 -11.65 15.82
C ARG A 670 -15.37 -11.40 15.47
N ASP A 671 -14.72 -12.22 14.64
CA ASP A 671 -13.25 -12.19 14.55
C ASP A 671 -12.67 -12.06 13.13
N VAL A 672 -13.03 -11.02 12.35
CA VAL A 672 -12.28 -10.71 11.09
C VAL A 672 -12.07 -9.20 10.80
N HIS A 673 -12.36 -8.31 11.75
CA HIS A 673 -11.88 -6.92 11.62
C HIS A 673 -10.94 -6.61 12.78
N PRO A 674 -9.68 -6.20 12.52
CA PRO A 674 -8.82 -5.72 13.60
C PRO A 674 -9.56 -4.58 14.29
N GLN A 675 -9.82 -4.74 15.59
CA GLN A 675 -10.43 -3.66 16.36
C GLN A 675 -9.51 -2.43 16.29
N PRO A 676 -10.04 -1.22 16.03
CA PRO A 676 -9.22 -0.02 16.10
C PRO A 676 -8.64 0.09 17.51
N GLN A 677 -7.31 0.05 17.63
CA GLN A 677 -6.62 0.31 18.89
C GLN A 677 -7.12 1.65 19.46
N LYS A 678 -7.66 1.63 20.69
CA LYS A 678 -8.01 2.85 21.41
C LYS A 678 -6.74 3.66 21.64
N ARG A 679 -6.50 4.67 20.81
CA ARG A 679 -5.42 5.64 21.01
C ARG A 679 -5.81 6.62 22.12
N SER A 680 -4.91 6.82 23.09
CA SER A 680 -5.09 7.83 24.12
C SER A 680 -4.97 9.22 23.52
N ILE A 681 -6.01 10.04 23.66
CA ILE A 681 -5.98 11.44 23.27
C ILE A 681 -5.15 12.18 24.32
N THR A 682 -4.02 12.73 23.91
CA THR A 682 -3.17 13.58 24.75
C THR A 682 -3.50 15.04 24.48
N PHE A 683 -3.24 15.92 25.47
CA PHE A 683 -3.49 17.35 25.27
C PHE A 683 -2.64 17.87 24.09
N PRO A 684 -3.22 18.62 23.13
CA PRO A 684 -2.50 19.10 21.94
C PRO A 684 -1.24 19.88 22.31
N ASN A 685 -0.10 19.57 21.69
CA ASN A 685 1.17 20.25 21.96
C ASN A 685 1.50 21.32 20.89
N PRO A 686 1.19 22.61 21.12
CA PRO A 686 1.43 23.68 20.14
C PRO A 686 2.92 23.97 19.90
N LEU A 687 3.84 23.50 20.76
CA LEU A 687 5.29 23.68 20.59
C LEU A 687 5.82 22.93 19.35
N SER A 688 5.16 21.83 18.97
CA SER A 688 5.51 21.09 17.75
C SER A 688 5.33 21.94 16.49
N THR A 689 4.25 22.72 16.42
CA THR A 689 3.96 23.69 15.36
C THR A 689 5.00 24.81 15.32
N LEU A 690 5.43 25.31 16.48
CA LEU A 690 6.45 26.36 16.58
C LEU A 690 7.83 25.87 16.18
N ARG A 691 8.19 24.63 16.53
CA ARG A 691 9.48 24.00 16.16
C ARG A 691 9.66 23.95 14.64
N LEU A 692 8.57 23.79 13.89
CA LEU A 692 8.58 23.74 12.42
C LEU A 692 9.06 25.06 11.79
N LEU A 693 8.82 26.20 12.45
CA LEU A 693 9.26 27.51 11.98
C LEU A 693 10.77 27.69 12.02
N PHE A 694 11.44 26.98 12.93
CA PHE A 694 12.90 26.99 13.08
C PHE A 694 13.58 25.90 12.24
N HIS A 695 12.81 25.10 11.51
CA HIS A 695 13.36 24.09 10.61
C HIS A 695 13.91 24.77 9.35
N LEU A 696 15.23 24.65 9.13
CA LEU A 696 16.00 25.42 8.15
C LEU A 696 15.42 25.39 6.70
N PRO A 697 14.89 24.26 6.16
CA PRO A 697 14.29 24.26 4.83
C PRO A 697 12.80 24.67 4.79
N THR A 698 12.08 24.65 5.92
CA THR A 698 10.62 24.82 5.96
C THR A 698 10.18 26.17 6.50
N GLY A 699 10.89 26.69 7.51
CA GLY A 699 10.67 28.01 8.08
C GLY A 699 10.66 29.13 7.04
N PRO A 700 11.67 29.23 6.15
CA PRO A 700 11.71 30.25 5.10
C PRO A 700 10.54 30.15 4.11
N LEU A 701 10.09 28.93 3.77
CA LEU A 701 8.94 28.71 2.89
C LEU A 701 7.63 29.18 3.54
N ILE A 702 7.43 28.85 4.81
CA ILE A 702 6.27 29.31 5.60
C ILE A 702 6.28 30.85 5.73
N LEU A 703 7.45 31.43 6.01
CA LEU A 703 7.63 32.87 6.11
C LEU A 703 7.32 33.58 4.78
N ALA A 704 7.81 33.05 3.66
CA ALA A 704 7.55 33.59 2.33
C ALA A 704 6.04 33.60 2.01
N ASN A 705 5.36 32.50 2.32
CA ASN A 705 3.92 32.38 2.12
C ASN A 705 3.13 33.35 3.01
N GLY A 706 3.57 33.53 4.26
CA GLY A 706 2.98 34.51 5.19
C GLY A 706 3.11 35.96 4.71
N ILE A 707 4.25 36.34 4.13
CA ILE A 707 4.46 37.70 3.59
C ILE A 707 3.63 37.94 2.33
N VAL A 708 3.55 36.97 1.42
CA VAL A 708 2.68 37.07 0.23
C VAL A 708 1.22 37.31 0.64
N PHE A 709 0.76 36.65 1.69
CA PHE A 709 -0.58 36.87 2.23
C PHE A 709 -0.72 38.22 2.96
N ALA A 710 0.30 38.64 3.72
CA ALA A 710 0.30 39.94 4.37
C ALA A 710 0.21 41.09 3.36
N SER A 711 0.82 40.94 2.18
CA SER A 711 0.69 41.89 1.07
C SER A 711 -0.75 41.99 0.53
N TYR A 712 -1.47 40.87 0.46
CA TYR A 712 -2.90 40.88 0.10
C TYR A 712 -3.73 41.67 1.11
N TYR A 713 -3.51 41.45 2.40
CA TYR A 713 -4.20 42.18 3.48
C TYR A 713 -3.82 43.67 3.52
N SER A 714 -2.57 44.00 3.18
CA SER A 714 -2.12 45.39 3.05
C SER A 714 -2.92 46.16 1.98
N VAL A 715 -3.17 45.54 0.83
CA VAL A 715 -3.96 46.16 -0.23
C VAL A 715 -5.44 46.22 0.15
N THR A 716 -6.02 45.09 0.57
CA THR A 716 -7.47 44.99 0.86
C THR A 716 -7.91 45.82 2.05
N ALA A 717 -7.09 45.95 3.11
CA ALA A 717 -7.38 46.84 4.23
C ALA A 717 -7.27 48.33 3.87
N GLY A 718 -6.49 48.68 2.84
CA GLY A 718 -6.37 50.05 2.35
C GLY A 718 -7.60 50.53 1.57
N ILE A 719 -8.26 49.63 0.83
CA ILE A 719 -9.36 49.94 -0.11
C ILE A 719 -10.47 50.78 0.52
N PRO A 720 -11.07 50.44 1.68
CA PRO A 720 -12.19 51.21 2.22
C PRO A 720 -11.84 52.67 2.49
N SER A 721 -10.66 52.91 3.08
CA SER A 721 -10.21 54.28 3.39
C SER A 721 -9.81 55.06 2.13
N GLN A 722 -9.07 54.43 1.21
CA GLN A 722 -8.59 55.07 -0.01
C GLN A 722 -9.73 55.36 -0.98
N PHE A 723 -10.63 54.40 -1.21
CA PHE A 723 -11.69 54.57 -2.21
C PHE A 723 -12.78 55.50 -1.71
N LYS A 724 -13.03 55.56 -0.39
CA LYS A 724 -13.90 56.59 0.19
C LYS A 724 -13.27 57.99 0.04
N ALA A 725 -11.97 58.13 0.29
CA ALA A 725 -11.28 59.40 0.20
C ALA A 725 -11.09 59.91 -1.25
N ILE A 726 -10.73 59.03 -2.19
CA ILE A 726 -10.40 59.38 -3.58
C ILE A 726 -11.67 59.48 -4.44
N TYR A 727 -12.62 58.55 -4.26
CA TYR A 727 -13.78 58.41 -5.15
C TYR A 727 -15.14 58.69 -4.47
N GLY A 728 -15.18 58.92 -3.16
CA GLY A 728 -16.43 59.26 -2.44
C GLY A 728 -17.45 58.12 -2.37
N LEU A 729 -17.02 56.85 -2.44
CA LEU A 729 -17.94 55.70 -2.47
C LEU A 729 -18.73 55.52 -1.16
N SER A 730 -19.99 55.13 -1.27
CA SER A 730 -20.84 54.66 -0.15
C SER A 730 -20.38 53.29 0.36
N ASP A 731 -20.87 52.84 1.52
CA ASP A 731 -20.45 51.55 2.10
C ASP A 731 -20.77 50.35 1.16
N LEU A 732 -21.89 50.41 0.44
CA LEU A 732 -22.21 49.46 -0.64
C LEU A 732 -21.25 49.60 -1.84
N GLY A 733 -20.93 50.83 -2.25
CA GLY A 733 -19.97 51.09 -3.33
C GLY A 733 -18.56 50.57 -3.02
N ILE A 734 -18.12 50.70 -1.77
CA ILE A 734 -16.88 50.11 -1.26
C ILE A 734 -17.00 48.58 -1.30
N GLY A 735 -18.11 48.00 -0.83
CA GLY A 735 -18.35 46.56 -0.90
C GLY A 735 -18.23 46.00 -2.33
N LEU A 736 -18.84 46.67 -3.32
CA LEU A 736 -18.77 46.28 -4.74
C LEU A 736 -17.35 46.37 -5.33
N SER A 737 -16.47 47.21 -4.78
CA SER A 737 -15.08 47.35 -5.24
C SER A 737 -14.22 46.10 -4.97
N PHE A 738 -14.69 45.16 -4.15
CA PHE A 738 -14.02 43.88 -3.89
C PHE A 738 -14.37 42.78 -4.90
N ILE A 739 -15.33 43.00 -5.82
CA ILE A 739 -15.68 42.03 -6.88
C ILE A 739 -14.47 41.69 -7.76
N PRO A 740 -13.69 42.65 -8.28
CA PRO A 740 -12.51 42.35 -9.09
C PRO A 740 -11.45 41.54 -8.35
N ALA A 741 -11.26 41.79 -7.04
CA ALA A 741 -10.36 40.97 -6.22
C ALA A 741 -10.81 39.50 -6.16
N GLY A 742 -12.12 39.27 -6.05
CA GLY A 742 -12.71 37.94 -6.00
C GLY A 742 -12.64 37.21 -7.34
N LEU A 743 -12.92 37.92 -8.44
CA LEU A 743 -12.79 37.40 -9.79
C LEU A 743 -11.34 37.04 -10.13
N GLY A 744 -10.37 37.91 -9.79
CA GLY A 744 -8.94 37.63 -10.02
C GLY A 744 -8.50 36.37 -9.28
N SER A 745 -8.99 36.21 -8.05
CA SER A 745 -8.72 35.04 -7.22
C SER A 745 -9.38 33.75 -7.75
N LEU A 746 -10.62 33.82 -8.22
CA LEU A 746 -11.36 32.69 -8.81
C LEU A 746 -10.68 32.18 -10.09
N VAL A 747 -10.30 33.09 -10.98
CA VAL A 747 -9.57 32.76 -12.22
C VAL A 747 -8.20 32.18 -11.88
N SER A 748 -7.50 32.75 -10.90
CA SER A 748 -6.20 32.26 -10.44
C SER A 748 -6.28 30.84 -9.86
N ALA A 749 -7.21 30.57 -8.96
CA ALA A 749 -7.35 29.26 -8.31
C ALA A 749 -7.63 28.13 -9.31
N THR A 750 -8.36 28.41 -10.39
CA THR A 750 -8.69 27.44 -11.45
C THR A 750 -7.55 27.29 -12.45
N PHE A 751 -7.07 28.40 -13.02
CA PHE A 751 -6.04 28.40 -14.06
C PHE A 751 -4.66 27.95 -13.52
N ASN A 752 -4.24 28.48 -12.38
CA ASN A 752 -2.93 28.18 -11.81
C ASN A 752 -2.85 26.74 -11.28
N GLY A 753 -3.95 26.19 -10.75
CA GLY A 753 -4.02 24.77 -10.35
C GLY A 753 -3.74 23.82 -11.52
N LEU A 754 -4.31 24.10 -12.70
CA LEU A 754 -4.05 23.34 -13.92
C LEU A 754 -2.59 23.44 -14.38
N ILE A 755 -1.99 24.63 -14.30
CA ILE A 755 -0.58 24.86 -14.68
C ILE A 755 0.38 24.12 -13.75
N VAL A 756 0.11 24.13 -12.44
CA VAL A 756 0.92 23.44 -11.44
C VAL A 756 0.89 21.93 -11.65
N ASP A 757 -0.29 21.36 -11.91
CA ASP A 757 -0.43 19.93 -12.21
C ASP A 757 0.22 19.58 -13.55
N TRP A 758 0.05 20.43 -14.58
CA TRP A 758 0.72 20.24 -15.86
C TRP A 758 2.25 20.26 -15.74
N ASN A 759 2.84 21.21 -15.01
CA ASN A 759 4.29 21.29 -14.85
C ASN A 759 4.85 20.10 -14.05
N TYR A 760 4.12 19.65 -13.05
CA TYR A 760 4.45 18.43 -12.29
C TYR A 760 4.48 17.20 -13.19
N LEU A 761 3.41 17.00 -13.99
CA LEU A 761 3.32 15.90 -14.95
C LEU A 761 4.40 16.00 -16.03
N ARG A 762 4.73 17.21 -16.49
CA ARG A 762 5.81 17.45 -17.46
C ARG A 762 7.18 17.07 -16.92
N LEU A 763 7.49 17.41 -15.67
CA LEU A 763 8.78 17.03 -15.05
C LEU A 763 8.85 15.52 -14.78
N ARG A 764 7.76 14.89 -14.30
CA ARG A 764 7.68 13.42 -14.10
C ARG A 764 7.88 12.66 -15.41
N ARG A 765 7.29 13.12 -16.53
CA ARG A 765 7.51 12.52 -17.85
C ARG A 765 8.96 12.61 -18.31
N LYS A 766 9.68 13.69 -17.93
CA LYS A 766 11.10 13.85 -18.26
C LYS A 766 12.02 12.96 -17.43
N THR A 767 11.62 12.54 -16.23
CA THR A 767 12.41 11.65 -15.37
C THR A 767 12.14 10.16 -15.61
N GLY A 768 11.19 9.81 -16.49
CA GLY A 768 10.96 8.41 -16.90
C GLY A 768 10.06 7.58 -15.98
N ASP A 769 9.47 8.17 -14.94
CA ASP A 769 8.60 7.45 -13.99
C ASP A 769 7.14 7.31 -14.50
N PRO A 770 6.49 6.14 -14.34
CA PRO A 770 5.09 5.95 -14.74
C PRO A 770 4.14 6.82 -13.90
N ILE A 771 3.16 7.43 -14.58
CA ILE A 771 2.24 8.41 -13.99
C ILE A 771 0.85 7.77 -13.81
N SER A 772 0.51 7.39 -12.58
CA SER A 772 -0.88 7.08 -12.21
C SER A 772 -1.40 8.14 -11.24
N LYS A 773 -2.59 8.68 -11.53
CA LYS A 773 -3.28 9.68 -10.70
C LYS A 773 -3.87 9.08 -9.42
N ASP A 774 -3.98 7.75 -9.33
CA ASP A 774 -4.66 7.05 -8.23
C ASP A 774 -3.68 6.32 -7.28
N GLN A 775 -2.38 6.42 -7.51
CA GLN A 775 -1.34 5.70 -6.76
C GLN A 775 -0.59 6.61 -5.78
N LYS A 776 -0.17 6.03 -4.64
CA LYS A 776 0.75 6.66 -3.70
C LYS A 776 2.10 6.89 -4.40
N GLN A 777 2.53 8.14 -4.50
CA GLN A 777 3.81 8.49 -5.13
C GLN A 777 4.86 8.66 -4.03
N ASP A 778 5.81 7.72 -3.93
CA ASP A 778 6.91 7.85 -2.98
C ASP A 778 7.89 8.95 -3.42
N HIS A 779 8.24 9.82 -2.47
CA HIS A 779 8.93 11.09 -2.68
C HIS A 779 10.47 10.99 -2.64
N GLY A 780 11.05 9.80 -2.83
CA GLY A 780 12.48 9.58 -2.57
C GLY A 780 13.46 10.26 -3.55
N THR A 781 13.08 10.45 -4.82
CA THR A 781 14.01 10.89 -5.89
C THR A 781 13.46 11.99 -6.80
N PHE A 782 12.18 12.37 -6.70
CA PHE A 782 11.56 13.38 -7.57
C PHE A 782 11.71 14.80 -7.00
N PRO A 783 12.29 15.77 -7.74
CA PRO A 783 12.52 17.14 -7.25
C PRO A 783 11.21 17.95 -7.22
N ILE A 784 10.39 17.72 -6.19
CA ILE A 784 9.05 18.31 -6.05
C ILE A 784 9.09 19.81 -5.82
N GLU A 785 10.10 20.31 -5.11
CA GLU A 785 10.35 21.72 -4.86
C GLU A 785 10.55 22.45 -6.18
N ARG A 786 11.37 21.88 -7.07
CA ARG A 786 11.61 22.44 -8.41
C ARG A 786 10.33 22.45 -9.24
N ALA A 787 9.54 21.38 -9.17
CA ALA A 787 8.28 21.27 -9.93
C ALA A 787 7.25 22.34 -9.54
N ARG A 788 7.16 22.69 -8.25
CA ARG A 788 6.24 23.73 -7.75
C ARG A 788 6.82 25.14 -7.91
N LEU A 789 8.07 25.37 -7.51
CA LEU A 789 8.67 26.72 -7.47
C LEU A 789 8.95 27.32 -8.85
N GLN A 790 9.08 26.51 -9.91
CA GLN A 790 9.10 27.00 -11.29
C GLN A 790 7.87 27.84 -11.67
N ILE A 791 6.73 27.59 -11.02
CA ILE A 791 5.50 28.38 -11.18
C ILE A 791 5.39 29.44 -10.08
N GLY A 792 5.71 29.08 -8.82
CA GLY A 792 5.54 29.96 -7.67
C GLY A 792 6.40 31.23 -7.71
N ILE A 793 7.66 31.13 -8.14
CA ILE A 793 8.59 32.27 -8.16
C ILE A 793 8.15 33.35 -9.16
N PRO A 794 7.88 33.03 -10.45
CA PRO A 794 7.38 34.03 -11.41
C PRO A 794 6.08 34.71 -10.95
N MET A 795 5.16 33.95 -10.35
CA MET A 795 3.90 34.52 -9.84
C MET A 795 4.13 35.48 -8.66
N THR A 796 5.10 35.19 -7.80
CA THR A 796 5.46 36.06 -6.67
C THR A 796 6.08 37.38 -7.17
N VAL A 797 6.94 37.32 -8.19
CA VAL A 797 7.52 38.52 -8.81
C VAL A 797 6.44 39.35 -9.51
N ALA A 798 5.56 38.71 -10.29
CA ALA A 798 4.44 39.39 -10.95
C ALA A 798 3.51 40.06 -9.93
N ALA A 799 3.27 39.42 -8.78
CA ALA A 799 2.48 39.99 -7.69
C ALA A 799 3.14 41.25 -7.10
N ALA A 800 4.45 41.20 -6.83
CA ALA A 800 5.18 42.35 -6.31
C ALA A 800 5.17 43.55 -7.27
N LEU A 801 5.36 43.29 -8.58
CA LEU A 801 5.28 44.32 -9.62
C LEU A 801 3.89 44.95 -9.71
N SER A 802 2.84 44.13 -9.57
CA SER A 802 1.44 44.59 -9.59
C SER A 802 1.12 45.48 -8.39
N VAL A 803 1.62 45.14 -7.20
CA VAL A 803 1.48 45.96 -5.98
C VAL A 803 2.25 47.28 -6.11
N ALA A 804 3.46 47.25 -6.65
CA ALA A 804 4.25 48.46 -6.89
C ALA A 804 3.56 49.41 -7.90
N ALA A 805 2.97 48.84 -8.96
CA ALA A 805 2.19 49.59 -9.94
C ALA A 805 0.94 50.22 -9.31
N TYR A 806 0.20 49.49 -8.46
CA TYR A 806 -0.92 50.02 -7.70
C TYR A 806 -0.52 51.22 -6.83
N GLY A 807 0.57 51.09 -6.07
CA GLY A 807 1.09 52.18 -5.24
C GLY A 807 1.42 53.45 -6.02
N ALA A 808 2.07 53.30 -7.18
CA ALA A 808 2.45 54.42 -8.03
C ALA A 808 1.24 55.09 -8.71
N LEU A 809 0.23 54.31 -9.09
CA LEU A 809 -0.93 54.80 -9.82
C LEU A 809 -2.00 55.39 -8.89
N ILE A 810 -2.27 54.77 -7.73
CA ILE A 810 -3.33 55.22 -6.81
C ILE A 810 -3.06 56.61 -6.23
N GLU A 811 -1.79 56.98 -6.07
CA GLU A 811 -1.37 58.32 -5.63
C GLU A 811 -1.73 59.42 -6.66
N ARG A 812 -1.94 59.05 -7.93
CA ARG A 812 -2.32 59.98 -9.02
C ARG A 812 -3.84 60.07 -9.23
N ASN A 813 -4.65 59.52 -8.31
CA ASN A 813 -6.11 59.47 -8.42
C ASN A 813 -6.59 58.96 -9.79
N PRO A 814 -6.23 57.71 -10.18
CA PRO A 814 -6.53 57.18 -11.50
C PRO A 814 -8.04 56.94 -11.64
N ALA A 815 -8.55 56.77 -12.87
CA ALA A 815 -9.94 56.37 -13.06
C ALA A 815 -10.25 55.08 -12.29
N LEU A 816 -11.44 54.98 -11.69
CA LEU A 816 -11.84 53.85 -10.83
C LEU A 816 -11.67 52.49 -11.54
N SER A 817 -11.95 52.41 -12.84
CA SER A 817 -11.76 51.20 -13.64
C SER A 817 -10.31 50.71 -13.66
N VAL A 818 -9.34 51.62 -13.69
CA VAL A 818 -7.90 51.30 -13.66
C VAL A 818 -7.50 50.77 -12.28
N ALA A 819 -7.99 51.41 -11.21
CA ALA A 819 -7.74 50.93 -9.84
C ALA A 819 -8.33 49.52 -9.63
N LEU A 820 -9.55 49.27 -10.10
CA LEU A 820 -10.21 47.96 -10.04
C LEU A 820 -9.49 46.89 -10.87
N ALA A 821 -8.96 47.24 -12.05
CA ALA A 821 -8.17 46.33 -12.88
C ALA A 821 -6.86 45.92 -12.21
N LEU A 822 -6.20 46.86 -11.50
CA LEU A 822 -4.99 46.55 -10.72
C LEU A 822 -5.32 45.66 -9.51
N VAL A 823 -6.43 45.91 -8.82
CA VAL A 823 -6.91 45.06 -7.72
C VAL A 823 -7.18 43.63 -8.20
N PHE A 824 -7.76 43.46 -9.40
CA PHE A 824 -7.92 42.15 -10.04
C PHE A 824 -6.55 41.48 -10.27
N LEU A 825 -5.61 42.20 -10.89
CA LEU A 825 -4.29 41.65 -11.24
C LEU A 825 -3.48 41.27 -9.99
N ILE A 826 -3.48 42.13 -8.97
CA ILE A 826 -2.86 41.86 -7.67
C ILE A 826 -3.44 40.59 -7.06
N SER A 827 -4.78 40.48 -7.02
CA SER A 827 -5.45 39.33 -6.42
C SER A 827 -5.19 38.05 -7.20
N PHE A 828 -5.12 38.11 -8.53
CA PHE A 828 -4.77 36.98 -9.38
C PHE A 828 -3.34 36.47 -9.08
N CYS A 829 -2.35 37.35 -9.10
CA CYS A 829 -0.94 36.99 -8.93
C CYS A 829 -0.63 36.53 -7.50
N ILE A 830 -1.14 37.24 -6.48
CA ILE A 830 -0.94 36.85 -5.07
C ILE A 830 -1.59 35.49 -4.80
N THR A 831 -2.82 35.27 -5.28
CA THR A 831 -3.51 33.99 -5.12
C THR A 831 -2.74 32.84 -5.79
N ALA A 832 -2.14 33.09 -6.96
CA ALA A 832 -1.37 32.09 -7.67
C ALA A 832 -0.12 31.69 -6.88
N ALA A 833 0.65 32.68 -6.40
CA ALA A 833 1.83 32.46 -5.58
C ALA A 833 1.50 31.73 -4.26
N TYR A 834 0.45 32.18 -3.56
CA TYR A 834 -0.02 31.62 -2.30
C TYR A 834 -0.45 30.15 -2.44
N ASN A 835 -1.24 29.82 -3.47
CA ASN A 835 -1.71 28.45 -3.68
C ASN A 835 -0.55 27.49 -3.98
N VAL A 836 0.43 27.90 -4.78
CA VAL A 836 1.60 27.06 -5.12
C VAL A 836 2.42 26.74 -3.86
N MET A 837 2.65 27.74 -3.00
CA MET A 837 3.40 27.54 -1.77
C MET A 837 2.65 26.63 -0.78
N ASN A 838 1.33 26.77 -0.65
CA ASN A 838 0.52 25.86 0.18
C ASN A 838 0.58 24.41 -0.32
N VAL A 839 0.49 24.19 -1.64
CA VAL A 839 0.64 22.85 -2.23
C VAL A 839 2.00 22.27 -1.88
N LEU A 840 3.06 23.07 -1.98
CA LEU A 840 4.41 22.63 -1.64
C LEU A 840 4.57 22.28 -0.14
N ILE A 841 4.03 23.09 0.77
CA ILE A 841 4.10 22.79 2.22
C ILE A 841 3.39 21.47 2.54
N VAL A 842 2.22 21.21 1.93
CA VAL A 842 1.49 19.94 2.11
C VAL A 842 2.24 18.76 1.50
N ASP A 843 2.85 18.95 0.33
CA ASP A 843 3.67 17.93 -0.34
C ASP A 843 4.92 17.57 0.50
N LEU A 844 5.53 18.54 1.19
CA LEU A 844 6.69 18.32 2.07
C LEU A 844 6.33 17.65 3.41
N TYR A 845 5.10 17.81 3.90
CA TYR A 845 4.64 17.31 5.21
C TYR A 845 3.38 16.45 5.11
N TYR A 846 3.39 15.44 4.24
CA TYR A 846 2.21 14.61 3.97
C TYR A 846 1.76 13.72 5.14
N THR A 847 2.64 13.41 6.10
CA THR A 847 2.31 12.58 7.28
C THR A 847 1.62 13.37 8.39
N THR A 848 1.91 14.67 8.49
CA THR A 848 1.36 15.60 9.49
C THR A 848 0.86 16.90 8.83
N PRO A 849 0.00 16.81 7.80
CA PRO A 849 -0.35 17.97 6.97
C PRO A 849 -1.14 19.03 7.76
N ALA A 850 -1.94 18.62 8.75
CA ALA A 850 -2.69 19.56 9.59
C ALA A 850 -1.76 20.41 10.47
N THR A 851 -0.72 19.81 11.05
CA THR A 851 0.28 20.50 11.88
C THR A 851 1.12 21.48 11.04
N ALA A 852 1.55 21.10 9.84
CA ALA A 852 2.28 22.00 8.94
C ALA A 852 1.39 23.18 8.44
N MET A 853 0.12 22.91 8.15
CA MET A 853 -0.85 23.95 7.79
C MET A 853 -1.21 24.86 8.95
N ALA A 854 -1.22 24.36 10.19
CA ALA A 854 -1.36 25.18 11.37
C ALA A 854 -0.18 26.16 11.53
N ALA A 855 1.06 25.71 11.34
CA ALA A 855 2.25 26.57 11.38
C ALA A 855 2.21 27.65 10.29
N ASN A 856 1.82 27.26 9.08
CA ASN A 856 1.62 28.19 7.99
C ASN A 856 0.53 29.23 8.29
N ASN A 857 -0.60 28.79 8.83
CA ASN A 857 -1.69 29.70 9.19
C ASN A 857 -1.31 30.66 10.33
N LEU A 858 -0.54 30.19 11.31
CA LEU A 858 -0.01 31.01 12.41
C LEU A 858 0.80 32.18 11.86
N VAL A 859 1.86 31.92 11.08
CA VAL A 859 2.73 32.96 10.52
C VAL A 859 1.95 33.91 9.62
N ARG A 860 1.11 33.34 8.75
CA ARG A 860 0.26 34.09 7.84
C ARG A 860 -0.68 35.07 8.54
N CYS A 861 -1.39 34.62 9.58
CA CYS A 861 -2.34 35.47 10.30
C CYS A 861 -1.64 36.54 11.12
N PHE A 862 -0.50 36.23 11.75
CA PHE A 862 0.28 37.19 12.53
C PHE A 862 0.86 38.29 11.63
N LEU A 863 1.44 37.92 10.48
CA LEU A 863 1.95 38.90 9.52
C LEU A 863 0.82 39.69 8.86
N GLY A 864 -0.31 39.06 8.55
CA GLY A 864 -1.51 39.76 8.07
C GLY A 864 -2.07 40.76 9.08
N ALA A 865 -2.06 40.41 10.37
CA ALA A 865 -2.51 41.29 11.45
C ALA A 865 -1.56 42.49 11.60
N ALA A 866 -0.26 42.23 11.60
CA ALA A 866 0.76 43.29 11.62
C ALA A 866 0.64 44.22 10.41
N ALA A 867 0.49 43.66 9.21
CA ALA A 867 0.29 44.44 7.98
C ALA A 867 -0.97 45.31 8.04
N THR A 868 -2.11 44.75 8.46
CA THR A 868 -3.39 45.48 8.57
C THR A 868 -3.32 46.59 9.62
N ALA A 869 -2.63 46.36 10.74
CA ALA A 869 -2.48 47.35 11.80
C ALA A 869 -1.58 48.54 11.38
N VAL A 870 -0.53 48.27 10.60
CA VAL A 870 0.50 49.26 10.29
C VAL A 870 0.24 49.99 8.96
N ILE A 871 -0.55 49.42 8.04
CA ILE A 871 -0.75 49.98 6.69
C ILE A 871 -1.36 51.39 6.70
N HIS A 872 -2.39 51.64 7.51
CA HIS A 872 -3.05 52.94 7.54
C HIS A 872 -2.15 54.04 8.13
N PRO A 873 -1.47 53.82 9.27
CA PRO A 873 -0.41 54.71 9.74
C PRO A 873 0.71 54.96 8.72
N MET A 874 1.15 53.92 7.99
CA MET A 874 2.17 54.06 6.94
C MET A 874 1.68 54.93 5.78
N ILE A 875 0.44 54.73 5.31
CA ILE A 875 -0.16 55.55 4.26
C ILE A 875 -0.21 57.02 4.68
N GLN A 876 -0.64 57.31 5.90
CA GLN A 876 -0.71 58.68 6.41
C GLN A 876 0.67 59.34 6.53
N LYS A 877 1.71 58.59 6.92
CA LYS A 877 3.04 59.13 7.17
C LYS A 877 3.94 59.18 5.93
N TRP A 878 3.90 58.16 5.07
CA TRP A 878 4.83 57.96 3.96
C TRP A 878 4.18 58.11 2.57
N GLY A 879 2.85 58.27 2.52
CA GLY A 879 2.08 58.30 1.28
C GLY A 879 1.86 56.91 0.69
N ASN A 880 0.95 56.83 -0.29
CA ASN A 880 0.55 55.56 -0.91
C ASN A 880 1.71 54.87 -1.63
N ARG A 881 2.49 55.60 -2.44
CA ARG A 881 3.55 55.03 -3.28
C ARG A 881 4.65 54.37 -2.45
N THR A 882 5.23 55.10 -1.50
CA THR A 882 6.30 54.59 -0.64
C THR A 882 5.85 53.37 0.16
N THR A 883 4.61 53.40 0.66
CA THR A 883 4.02 52.30 1.43
C THR A 883 3.93 51.02 0.61
N TYR A 884 3.32 51.06 -0.58
CA TYR A 884 3.15 49.85 -1.40
C TYR A 884 4.46 49.41 -2.08
N TRP A 885 5.41 50.31 -2.31
CA TRP A 885 6.76 49.92 -2.72
C TRP A 885 7.52 49.17 -1.63
N ALA A 886 7.36 49.55 -0.35
CA ALA A 886 7.91 48.79 0.76
C ALA A 886 7.28 47.38 0.84
N VAL A 887 5.97 47.27 0.63
CA VAL A 887 5.26 45.97 0.57
C VAL A 887 5.78 45.11 -0.60
N ALA A 888 5.93 45.68 -1.78
CA ALA A 888 6.51 44.98 -2.94
C ALA A 888 7.97 44.56 -2.72
N GLY A 889 8.77 45.42 -2.08
CA GLY A 889 10.16 45.14 -1.71
C GLY A 889 10.27 43.96 -0.74
N ALA A 890 9.39 43.88 0.26
CA ALA A 890 9.32 42.74 1.17
C ALA A 890 9.06 41.43 0.42
N MET A 891 8.14 41.43 -0.57
CA MET A 891 7.88 40.26 -1.41
C MET A 891 9.09 39.86 -2.27
N LEU A 892 9.82 40.82 -2.85
CA LEU A 892 10.98 40.54 -3.70
C LEU A 892 12.20 40.06 -2.90
N SER A 893 12.42 40.59 -1.70
CA SER A 893 13.51 40.14 -0.82
C SER A 893 13.46 38.63 -0.55
N LEU A 894 12.25 38.07 -0.51
CA LEU A 894 12.02 36.63 -0.32
C LEU A 894 12.41 35.80 -1.53
N VAL A 895 12.18 36.30 -2.75
CA VAL A 895 12.57 35.59 -3.98
C VAL A 895 14.09 35.40 -4.02
N PHE A 896 14.86 36.37 -3.50
CA PHE A 896 16.30 36.25 -3.34
C PHE A 896 16.69 35.24 -2.25
N THR A 897 16.02 35.26 -1.09
CA THR A 897 16.27 34.25 -0.05
C THR A 897 15.93 32.84 -0.54
N MET A 898 14.78 32.61 -1.16
CA MET A 898 14.38 31.29 -1.67
C MET A 898 15.32 30.79 -2.77
N ASN A 899 15.77 31.65 -3.70
CA ASN A 899 16.76 31.26 -4.72
C ASN A 899 18.16 30.97 -4.14
N ALA A 900 18.55 31.58 -3.03
CA ALA A 900 19.80 31.26 -2.33
C ALA A 900 19.69 29.97 -1.50
N PHE A 901 18.51 29.67 -0.95
CA PHE A 901 18.24 28.49 -0.14
C PHE A 901 17.92 27.23 -0.96
N ILE A 902 17.33 27.32 -2.16
CA ILE A 902 17.03 26.14 -3.00
C ILE A 902 18.30 25.34 -3.38
N PRO A 903 19.42 25.97 -3.80
CA PRO A 903 20.70 25.29 -3.96
C PRO A 903 21.20 24.73 -2.64
N LEU A 904 21.01 25.41 -1.50
CA LEU A 904 21.40 24.92 -0.18
C LEU A 904 20.54 23.74 0.30
N ILE A 905 19.25 23.69 -0.06
CA ILE A 905 18.31 22.60 0.22
C ILE A 905 18.57 21.41 -0.70
N LEU A 906 18.85 21.66 -1.98
CA LEU A 906 19.31 20.63 -2.91
C LEU A 906 20.71 20.15 -2.51
N PHE A 907 21.59 21.03 -2.03
CA PHE A 907 22.91 20.69 -1.53
C PHE A 907 22.84 20.02 -0.16
N THR A 908 21.86 20.30 0.71
CA THR A 908 21.61 19.60 1.99
C THR A 908 20.77 18.34 1.85
N ALA A 909 19.99 18.20 0.77
CA ALA A 909 19.38 16.95 0.35
C ALA A 909 20.41 16.05 -0.35
N MET A 910 21.36 16.62 -1.10
CA MET A 910 22.51 15.89 -1.64
C MET A 910 23.57 15.61 -0.57
N SER A 911 23.78 16.50 0.39
CA SER A 911 24.63 16.28 1.59
C SER A 911 23.85 15.70 2.78
N SER A 912 22.60 15.30 2.58
CA SER A 912 21.87 14.45 3.55
C SER A 912 22.47 13.05 3.63
N ALA A 913 23.44 12.75 2.75
CA ALA A 913 24.42 11.71 2.97
C ALA A 913 25.19 11.94 4.29
N GLN A 914 25.69 13.13 4.62
CA GLN A 914 26.74 13.35 5.62
C GLN A 914 26.33 13.48 7.11
N TRP A 915 25.04 13.45 7.48
CA TRP A 915 24.62 13.71 8.88
C TRP A 915 24.65 12.49 9.82
N ALA A 916 25.06 11.32 9.34
CA ALA A 916 25.08 10.11 10.16
C ALA A 916 26.16 10.12 11.28
N LEU A 917 27.13 11.05 11.24
CA LEU A 917 28.20 11.15 12.22
C LEU A 917 28.17 12.51 12.95
N PRO A 918 28.57 12.57 14.24
CA PRO A 918 28.71 13.84 14.95
C PRO A 918 29.72 14.78 14.25
N PRO A 919 29.48 16.10 14.25
CA PRO A 919 30.36 17.06 13.58
C PRO A 919 31.80 16.97 14.08
N GLY A 920 32.77 16.83 13.17
CA GLY A 920 34.19 16.75 13.51
C GLY A 920 34.70 15.36 13.91
N THR A 921 33.86 14.31 13.81
CA THR A 921 34.29 12.92 14.04
C THR A 921 35.22 12.45 12.90
N PRO A 922 36.45 12.00 13.18
CA PRO A 922 37.33 11.41 12.17
C PRO A 922 36.71 10.19 11.48
N THR A 923 36.97 10.02 10.19
CA THR A 923 36.48 8.86 9.43
C THR A 923 37.16 7.57 9.88
N LEU A 924 36.38 6.60 10.32
CA LEU A 924 36.84 5.25 10.64
C LEU A 924 37.13 4.49 9.33
N GLN A 925 38.39 4.13 9.13
CA GLN A 925 38.82 3.39 7.95
C GLN A 925 38.39 1.93 8.06
N MET A 926 37.47 1.51 7.19
CA MET A 926 36.94 0.14 7.18
C MET A 926 36.65 -0.36 5.76
N ARG A 927 36.65 -1.68 5.61
CA ARG A 927 36.18 -2.39 4.41
C ARG A 927 35.59 -3.74 4.78
N TYR A 928 34.66 -4.25 3.99
CA TYR A 928 34.34 -5.68 4.04
C TYR A 928 35.37 -6.47 3.21
N PRO A 929 35.56 -7.77 3.47
CA PRO A 929 36.54 -8.59 2.76
C PRO A 929 36.43 -8.53 1.23
N SER A 930 35.21 -8.41 0.68
CA SER A 930 34.93 -8.33 -0.76
C SER A 930 34.82 -6.90 -1.31
N THR A 931 34.94 -5.86 -0.48
CA THR A 931 34.73 -4.47 -0.91
C THR A 931 36.03 -3.67 -0.90
N PRO A 932 36.13 -2.61 -1.73
CA PRO A 932 37.15 -1.57 -1.53
C PRO A 932 36.94 -0.86 -0.17
N TRP A 933 37.88 0.01 0.19
CA TRP A 933 37.74 0.91 1.35
C TRP A 933 36.47 1.74 1.23
N ILE A 934 35.69 1.75 2.31
CA ILE A 934 34.37 2.36 2.36
C ILE A 934 34.52 3.82 2.76
N SER A 935 34.16 4.71 1.84
CA SER A 935 34.04 6.13 2.12
C SER A 935 32.66 6.45 2.70
N PRO A 936 32.54 7.44 3.61
CA PRO A 936 31.25 7.82 4.16
C PRO A 936 30.23 8.19 3.07
N GLY A 937 29.11 7.47 3.03
CA GLY A 937 28.04 7.64 2.04
C GLY A 937 28.10 6.71 0.84
N ASP A 938 29.11 5.84 0.75
CA ASP A 938 29.17 4.78 -0.25
C ASP A 938 27.98 3.82 -0.11
N THR A 939 27.65 3.13 -1.20
CA THR A 939 26.55 2.15 -1.23
C THR A 939 27.12 0.77 -1.50
N ILE A 940 26.77 -0.17 -0.63
CA ILE A 940 27.27 -1.55 -0.64
C ILE A 940 26.07 -2.46 -0.84
N LYS A 941 26.23 -3.55 -1.61
CA LYS A 941 25.17 -4.54 -1.76
C LYS A 941 25.06 -5.38 -0.50
N GLN A 942 23.84 -5.71 -0.08
CA GLN A 942 23.63 -6.49 1.15
C GLN A 942 24.48 -7.78 1.25
N PRO A 943 24.68 -8.59 0.18
CA PRO A 943 25.52 -9.78 0.26
C PRO A 943 27.00 -9.47 0.61
N ASP A 944 27.51 -8.32 0.21
CA ASP A 944 28.90 -7.91 0.46
C ASP A 944 29.12 -7.45 1.91
N ALA A 945 28.03 -7.08 2.61
CA ALA A 945 28.06 -6.68 4.02
C ALA A 945 27.73 -7.83 5.00
N LEU A 946 27.53 -9.06 4.50
CA LEU A 946 27.32 -10.27 5.33
C LEU A 946 28.49 -10.62 6.28
N PRO A 947 29.78 -10.57 5.86
CA PRO A 947 30.90 -10.83 6.77
C PRO A 947 31.14 -9.68 7.76
N ILE A 948 31.92 -9.93 8.82
CA ILE A 948 32.39 -8.89 9.74
C ILE A 948 33.38 -7.97 9.00
N PRO A 949 33.31 -6.63 9.16
CA PRO A 949 34.22 -5.72 8.48
C PRO A 949 35.63 -5.71 9.09
N CYS A 950 36.59 -5.43 8.24
CA CYS A 950 37.97 -5.13 8.58
C CYS A 950 38.10 -3.66 8.98
N ILE A 951 38.46 -3.38 10.24
CA ILE A 951 38.61 -2.02 10.77
C ILE A 951 40.09 -1.73 11.02
N SER A 952 40.61 -0.72 10.33
CA SER A 952 42.03 -0.32 10.43
C SER A 952 42.30 0.46 11.70
N THR A 953 43.51 0.33 12.25
CA THR A 953 44.00 1.19 13.33
C THR A 953 44.56 2.53 12.83
N LEU A 954 44.51 2.78 11.50
CA LEU A 954 44.99 4.04 10.92
C LEU A 954 44.25 5.24 11.53
N ASN A 955 45.02 6.17 12.10
CA ASN A 955 44.54 7.33 12.87
C ASN A 955 43.97 7.02 14.26
N LEU A 956 44.22 5.82 14.80
CA LEU A 956 43.87 5.41 16.16
C LEU A 956 45.14 5.13 16.98
N ASN A 957 45.07 5.29 18.30
CA ASN A 957 46.16 4.93 19.20
C ASN A 957 46.13 3.42 19.49
N ALA A 958 47.17 2.70 19.07
CA ALA A 958 47.27 1.24 19.22
C ALA A 958 47.37 0.76 20.68
N ALA A 959 47.79 1.62 21.62
CA ALA A 959 47.91 1.29 23.04
C ALA A 959 46.58 1.44 23.82
N ARG A 960 45.52 1.94 23.18
CA ARG A 960 44.21 2.14 23.79
C ARG A 960 43.25 1.00 23.44
N THR A 961 42.25 0.84 24.28
CA THR A 961 41.16 -0.12 24.08
C THR A 961 39.92 0.62 23.58
N TYR A 962 39.20 0.05 22.64
CA TYR A 962 38.04 0.68 22.00
C TYR A 962 36.77 -0.15 22.12
N LEU A 963 35.64 0.54 22.02
CA LEU A 963 34.29 -0.02 21.98
C LEU A 963 33.61 0.41 20.69
N LEU A 964 33.04 -0.55 19.97
CA LEU A 964 32.36 -0.33 18.69
C LEU A 964 30.85 -0.49 18.83
N LEU A 965 30.12 0.46 18.24
CA LEU A 965 28.67 0.40 18.05
C LEU A 965 28.34 0.42 16.56
N PHE A 966 27.45 -0.47 16.14
CA PHE A 966 26.94 -0.57 14.78
C PHE A 966 25.40 -0.56 14.78
N VAL A 967 24.80 0.40 14.09
CA VAL A 967 23.35 0.64 14.15
C VAL A 967 22.73 0.90 12.77
N ASP A 968 21.48 0.51 12.61
CA ASP A 968 20.59 0.89 11.51
C ASP A 968 19.66 2.01 12.00
N ILE A 969 19.75 3.17 11.36
CA ILE A 969 19.02 4.39 11.77
C ILE A 969 17.73 4.61 10.97
N ASP A 970 17.45 3.79 9.97
CA ASP A 970 16.33 3.98 9.03
C ASP A 970 15.16 3.00 9.26
N VAL A 971 15.18 2.22 10.35
CA VAL A 971 14.12 1.26 10.65
C VAL A 971 12.84 1.93 11.16
N VAL A 972 11.70 1.56 10.55
CA VAL A 972 10.36 1.94 10.99
C VAL A 972 9.62 0.69 11.45
N LEU A 973 9.56 0.48 12.77
CA LEU A 973 8.70 -0.53 13.40
C LEU A 973 7.42 0.14 13.90
N GLU A 974 6.29 -0.57 13.82
CA GLU A 974 4.91 -0.09 13.98
C GLU A 974 4.71 1.06 15.00
N SER A 975 4.80 2.30 14.49
CA SER A 975 4.42 3.60 15.11
C SER A 975 5.47 4.44 15.88
N CYS A 976 6.76 4.12 15.87
CA CYS A 976 7.85 5.07 16.22
C CYS A 976 9.06 4.88 15.29
N SER A 977 9.78 5.95 14.91
CA SER A 977 11.09 5.79 14.25
C SER A 977 12.06 5.22 15.27
N THR A 978 12.61 4.03 15.02
CA THR A 978 13.42 3.30 16.00
C THR A 978 14.76 2.90 15.42
N THR A 979 15.86 3.22 16.09
CA THR A 979 17.19 2.69 15.77
C THR A 979 17.27 1.21 16.15
N VAL A 980 17.94 0.39 15.34
CA VAL A 980 18.23 -1.03 15.64
C VAL A 980 19.71 -1.22 15.87
N LEU A 981 20.08 -1.91 16.95
CA LEU A 981 21.47 -2.29 17.21
C LEU A 981 21.86 -3.55 16.41
N HIS A 982 22.81 -3.41 15.49
CA HIS A 982 23.31 -4.52 14.68
C HIS A 982 24.54 -5.19 15.31
N TRP A 983 25.43 -4.42 15.93
CA TRP A 983 26.60 -4.98 16.60
C TRP A 983 27.09 -4.08 17.73
N TYR A 984 27.53 -4.70 18.81
CA TYR A 984 28.15 -4.06 19.96
C TYR A 984 29.37 -4.89 20.37
N GLN A 985 30.55 -4.27 20.37
CA GLN A 985 31.80 -4.97 20.69
C GLN A 985 32.70 -4.12 21.60
N PRO A 986 32.83 -4.45 22.90
CA PRO A 986 33.83 -3.87 23.78
C PRO A 986 35.20 -4.54 23.60
N HIS A 987 36.22 -3.97 24.25
CA HIS A 987 37.57 -4.52 24.38
C HIS A 987 38.31 -4.78 23.05
N MET A 988 38.06 -3.95 22.04
CA MET A 988 38.79 -4.01 20.77
C MET A 988 40.20 -3.42 20.93
N THR A 989 41.21 -4.15 20.48
CA THR A 989 42.63 -3.76 20.60
C THR A 989 43.35 -3.94 19.27
N ALA A 990 44.44 -3.20 19.06
CA ALA A 990 45.26 -3.34 17.86
C ALA A 990 45.96 -4.72 17.82
N SER A 991 45.97 -5.35 16.65
CA SER A 991 46.73 -6.57 16.37
C SER A 991 47.17 -6.63 14.92
N ALA A 992 48.38 -7.15 14.69
CA ALA A 992 48.89 -7.47 13.36
C ALA A 992 48.27 -8.77 12.78
N THR A 993 47.60 -9.58 13.62
CA THR A 993 46.91 -10.80 13.20
C THR A 993 45.41 -10.55 13.15
N SER A 994 44.85 -10.44 11.94
CA SER A 994 43.41 -10.25 11.71
C SER A 994 42.89 -11.20 10.65
N HIS A 995 41.56 -11.36 10.59
CA HIS A 995 40.89 -12.18 9.57
C HIS A 995 40.94 -11.58 8.16
N CYS A 996 41.65 -10.46 7.98
CA CYS A 996 41.62 -9.65 6.76
C CYS A 996 42.81 -9.89 5.81
N ASN A 997 43.75 -10.78 6.17
CA ASN A 997 44.86 -11.27 5.32
C ASN A 997 45.52 -10.18 4.45
N ASP A 998 45.95 -9.08 5.07
CA ASP A 998 46.74 -8.02 4.43
C ASP A 998 48.10 -7.91 5.12
N ASN A 999 49.18 -8.10 4.37
CA ASN A 999 50.54 -8.01 4.88
C ASN A 999 50.89 -6.56 5.24
N GLY A 1000 51.04 -6.27 6.54
CA GLY A 1000 51.69 -5.04 7.03
C GLY A 1000 50.80 -3.99 7.70
N ASN A 1001 49.48 -4.21 7.82
CA ASN A 1001 48.57 -3.29 8.52
C ASN A 1001 48.13 -3.86 9.87
N GLU A 1002 48.06 -3.01 10.91
CA GLU A 1002 47.42 -3.34 12.19
C GLU A 1002 45.90 -3.12 12.11
N TRP A 1003 45.15 -4.02 12.74
CA TRP A 1003 43.69 -4.03 12.71
C TRP A 1003 43.11 -4.06 14.12
N LEU A 1004 41.92 -3.50 14.30
CA LEU A 1004 41.18 -3.69 15.54
C LEU A 1004 40.61 -5.10 15.58
N VAL A 1005 41.01 -5.87 16.58
CA VAL A 1005 40.52 -7.24 16.81
C VAL A 1005 39.82 -7.35 18.15
N ASN A 1006 38.79 -8.19 18.18
CA ASN A 1006 38.12 -8.57 19.41
C ASN A 1006 38.96 -9.63 20.14
N ARG A 1007 39.31 -9.40 21.41
CA ARG A 1007 40.03 -10.35 22.28
C ARG A 1007 39.15 -10.97 23.38
N THR A 1008 37.85 -10.67 23.42
CA THR A 1008 36.93 -11.09 24.49
C THR A 1008 35.63 -11.68 23.93
N TYR A 1009 34.97 -12.56 24.68
CA TYR A 1009 33.66 -13.12 24.30
C TYR A 1009 32.48 -12.24 24.76
N THR A 1010 32.75 -11.16 25.48
CA THR A 1010 31.74 -10.21 25.98
C THR A 1010 31.36 -9.23 24.87
N GLY A 1011 30.16 -9.35 24.29
CA GLY A 1011 29.66 -8.49 23.21
C GLY A 1011 28.34 -8.99 22.62
N ALA A 1012 27.63 -8.15 21.86
CA ALA A 1012 26.46 -8.60 21.12
C ALA A 1012 26.88 -9.31 19.83
N GLU A 1013 26.14 -10.33 19.40
CA GLU A 1013 26.39 -11.02 18.13
C GLU A 1013 26.26 -10.05 16.95
N TYR A 1014 27.19 -10.10 15.99
CA TYR A 1014 27.14 -9.29 14.77
C TYR A 1014 25.95 -9.72 13.90
N ILE A 1015 24.99 -8.82 13.72
CA ILE A 1015 23.89 -8.99 12.77
C ILE A 1015 24.23 -8.16 11.54
N ALA A 1016 24.49 -8.83 10.43
CA ALA A 1016 24.78 -8.16 9.16
C ALA A 1016 23.64 -7.19 8.76
N PRO A 1017 23.93 -6.15 7.95
CA PRO A 1017 22.91 -5.33 7.31
C PRO A 1017 21.84 -6.16 6.61
N GLN A 1018 20.58 -5.86 6.90
CA GLN A 1018 19.42 -6.55 6.33
C GLN A 1018 18.32 -5.53 6.02
N SER A 1019 18.55 -4.60 5.10
CA SER A 1019 17.50 -3.69 4.64
C SER A 1019 16.33 -4.52 4.09
N PRO A 1020 15.06 -4.16 4.35
CA PRO A 1020 13.93 -4.75 3.65
C PRO A 1020 14.10 -4.71 2.11
N PRO A 1021 13.53 -5.67 1.36
CA PRO A 1021 13.65 -5.69 -0.10
C PRO A 1021 13.22 -4.36 -0.72
N TYR A 1022 14.00 -3.86 -1.68
CA TYR A 1022 13.78 -2.59 -2.39
C TYR A 1022 13.82 -1.34 -1.51
N THR A 1023 14.43 -1.44 -0.33
CA THR A 1023 14.69 -0.30 0.53
C THR A 1023 16.18 -0.07 0.66
N ARG A 1024 16.53 1.20 0.88
CA ARG A 1024 17.90 1.66 1.08
C ARG A 1024 18.02 2.18 2.50
N HIS A 1025 18.75 1.46 3.34
CA HIS A 1025 18.94 1.79 4.76
C HIS A 1025 20.35 2.30 5.01
N ARG A 1026 20.49 3.24 5.95
CA ARG A 1026 21.76 3.80 6.43
C ARG A 1026 22.22 3.07 7.67
N TYR A 1027 23.46 2.60 7.58
CA TYR A 1027 24.15 1.89 8.63
C TYR A 1027 25.33 2.71 9.13
N VAL A 1028 25.50 2.81 10.45
CA VAL A 1028 26.46 3.70 11.09
C VAL A 1028 27.34 2.92 12.06
N TYR A 1029 28.65 3.05 11.90
CA TYR A 1029 29.66 2.61 12.86
C TYR A 1029 30.18 3.79 13.69
N LEU A 1030 30.18 3.64 15.01
CA LEU A 1030 30.72 4.60 15.96
C LEU A 1030 31.74 3.89 16.85
N LEU A 1031 32.96 4.43 16.90
CA LEU A 1031 34.05 3.91 17.73
C LEU A 1031 34.27 4.86 18.92
N TYR A 1032 34.32 4.31 20.12
CA TYR A 1032 34.54 5.01 21.38
C TYR A 1032 35.82 4.51 22.03
N GLU A 1033 36.57 5.40 22.67
CA GLU A 1033 37.66 4.97 23.56
C GLU A 1033 37.04 4.42 24.85
N GLN A 1034 37.49 3.22 25.25
CA GLN A 1034 37.01 2.54 26.44
C GLN A 1034 37.97 2.82 27.61
N ASP A 1035 37.44 3.29 28.74
CA ASP A 1035 38.23 3.57 29.93
C ASP A 1035 38.85 2.25 30.49
N PRO A 1036 40.12 2.22 30.93
CA PRO A 1036 40.74 1.02 31.50
C PRO A 1036 40.00 0.44 32.72
N ASN A 1037 39.25 1.27 33.46
CA ASN A 1037 38.46 0.84 34.62
C ASN A 1037 37.02 0.44 34.22
N TYR A 1038 36.68 0.48 32.94
CA TYR A 1038 35.36 0.07 32.48
C TYR A 1038 35.20 -1.44 32.62
N VAL A 1039 34.29 -1.85 33.52
CA VAL A 1039 33.85 -3.24 33.66
C VAL A 1039 32.48 -3.35 33.03
N PHE A 1040 32.37 -4.13 31.95
CA PHE A 1040 31.08 -4.37 31.31
C PHE A 1040 30.24 -5.32 32.18
N PRO A 1041 29.00 -4.97 32.58
CA PRO A 1041 28.21 -5.87 33.41
C PRO A 1041 27.78 -7.11 32.60
N GLU A 1042 28.10 -8.32 33.09
CA GLU A 1042 27.82 -9.59 32.40
C GLU A 1042 26.34 -9.78 32.04
N CYS A 1043 25.43 -9.19 32.82
CA CYS A 1043 23.99 -9.19 32.59
C CYS A 1043 23.59 -8.59 31.22
N PHE A 1044 24.37 -7.68 30.63
CA PHE A 1044 24.05 -7.08 29.32
C PHE A 1044 24.24 -8.04 28.14
N GLY A 1045 25.03 -9.11 28.29
CA GLY A 1045 25.12 -10.17 27.29
C GLY A 1045 23.78 -10.89 27.04
N HIS A 1046 22.87 -10.87 28.03
CA HIS A 1046 21.53 -11.45 27.93
C HIS A 1046 20.45 -10.43 27.55
N ILE A 1047 20.73 -9.13 27.67
CA ILE A 1047 19.75 -8.04 27.45
C ILE A 1047 19.52 -7.79 25.96
N PHE A 1048 20.50 -8.03 25.10
CA PHE A 1048 20.37 -7.86 23.66
C PHE A 1048 19.97 -9.18 22.98
N PRO A 1049 18.72 -9.33 22.48
CA PRO A 1049 18.28 -10.56 21.81
C PRO A 1049 19.14 -10.88 20.60
N LYS A 1050 19.17 -12.14 20.16
CA LYS A 1050 19.91 -12.53 18.94
C LYS A 1050 19.22 -12.09 17.64
N THR A 1051 17.97 -11.64 17.70
CA THR A 1051 17.18 -11.23 16.54
C THR A 1051 17.17 -9.71 16.37
N ARG A 1052 17.04 -9.26 15.12
CA ARG A 1052 16.95 -7.84 14.76
C ARG A 1052 15.74 -7.17 15.39
N GLU A 1053 14.59 -7.85 15.34
CA GLU A 1053 13.31 -7.37 15.87
C GLU A 1053 13.39 -7.15 17.38
N GLY A 1054 14.11 -8.03 18.09
CA GLY A 1054 14.36 -7.89 19.53
C GLY A 1054 15.33 -6.76 19.88
N ARG A 1055 16.21 -6.35 18.97
CA ARG A 1055 17.13 -5.20 19.15
C ARG A 1055 16.56 -3.87 18.65
N GLY A 1056 15.29 -3.85 18.26
CA GLY A 1056 14.58 -2.65 17.83
C GLY A 1056 14.27 -1.68 18.97
N GLY A 1057 14.44 -0.38 18.69
CA GLY A 1057 14.17 0.68 19.64
C GLY A 1057 15.36 1.07 20.53
N PHE A 1058 16.59 0.71 20.13
CA PHE A 1058 17.83 1.00 20.86
C PHE A 1058 18.08 2.52 20.99
N ASP A 1059 18.28 3.01 22.22
CA ASP A 1059 18.61 4.41 22.49
C ASP A 1059 20.13 4.58 22.68
N ILE A 1060 20.79 5.09 21.64
CA ILE A 1060 22.25 5.32 21.64
C ILE A 1060 22.66 6.27 22.77
N LYS A 1061 21.86 7.31 23.03
CA LYS A 1061 22.20 8.35 24.01
C LYS A 1061 22.15 7.77 25.43
N GLN A 1062 21.10 7.02 25.73
CA GLN A 1062 20.97 6.34 27.02
C GLN A 1062 22.08 5.31 27.22
N PHE A 1063 22.46 4.56 26.20
CA PHE A 1063 23.56 3.59 26.29
C PHE A 1063 24.90 4.27 26.58
N VAL A 1064 25.23 5.35 25.86
CA VAL A 1064 26.46 6.13 26.07
C VAL A 1064 26.53 6.71 27.48
N GLU A 1065 25.40 7.19 28.01
CA GLU A 1065 25.30 7.75 29.37
C GLU A 1065 25.51 6.66 30.44
N VAL A 1066 24.83 5.52 30.32
CA VAL A 1066 24.96 4.39 31.26
C VAL A 1066 26.36 3.77 31.21
N ALA A 1067 26.95 3.67 30.01
CA ALA A 1067 28.29 3.13 29.81
C ALA A 1067 29.41 4.13 30.17
N GLY A 1068 29.08 5.37 30.52
CA GLY A 1068 30.07 6.40 30.84
C GLY A 1068 31.00 6.75 29.67
N LEU A 1069 30.54 6.57 28.43
CA LEU A 1069 31.35 6.82 27.23
C LEU A 1069 31.37 8.31 26.88
N ARG A 1070 32.52 8.78 26.36
CA ARG A 1070 32.68 10.15 25.84
C ARG A 1070 32.21 10.24 24.38
N ALA A 1071 32.51 11.34 23.70
CA ALA A 1071 32.26 11.47 22.26
C ALA A 1071 33.03 10.39 21.46
N PRO A 1072 32.49 9.92 20.32
CA PRO A 1072 33.17 8.91 19.50
C PRO A 1072 34.49 9.47 18.96
N VAL A 1073 35.53 8.63 18.98
CA VAL A 1073 36.86 8.98 18.48
C VAL A 1073 36.98 8.83 16.97
N ALA A 1074 36.14 8.00 16.36
CA ALA A 1074 36.02 7.84 14.92
C ALA A 1074 34.65 7.23 14.55
N GLY A 1075 34.22 7.40 13.30
CA GLY A 1075 33.01 6.75 12.81
C GLY A 1075 32.93 6.70 11.28
N ASN A 1076 32.07 5.86 10.74
CA ASN A 1076 31.81 5.75 9.31
C ASN A 1076 30.34 5.38 9.07
N PHE A 1077 29.79 5.71 7.92
CA PHE A 1077 28.43 5.32 7.54
C PHE A 1077 28.35 4.99 6.05
N PHE A 1078 27.44 4.09 5.70
CA PHE A 1078 27.22 3.69 4.31
C PHE A 1078 25.76 3.26 4.13
N TYR A 1079 25.34 3.18 2.88
CA TYR A 1079 24.04 2.66 2.50
C TYR A 1079 24.15 1.19 2.14
N VAL A 1080 23.15 0.39 2.50
CA VAL A 1080 23.02 -0.97 1.99
C VAL A 1080 21.76 -1.08 1.15
N ASP A 1081 21.97 -1.39 -0.13
CA ASP A 1081 20.89 -1.69 -1.06
C ASP A 1081 20.56 -3.18 -0.99
N ASN A 1082 19.27 -3.45 -0.72
CA ASN A 1082 18.72 -4.79 -0.83
C ASN A 1082 17.93 -4.93 -2.14
N ASP A 1083 18.65 -5.30 -3.20
CA ASP A 1083 18.05 -5.63 -4.50
C ASP A 1083 17.35 -7.01 -4.48
N ALA A 1084 17.43 -7.77 -3.38
CA ALA A 1084 16.92 -9.13 -3.28
C ALA A 1084 15.56 -9.19 -2.58
N ALA A 1085 14.57 -9.79 -3.24
CA ALA A 1085 13.35 -10.29 -2.61
C ALA A 1085 13.69 -11.51 -1.74
N THR A 1086 14.34 -11.29 -0.59
CA THR A 1086 14.62 -12.35 0.37
C THR A 1086 13.44 -12.49 1.33
N THR A 1087 12.71 -13.61 1.21
CA THR A 1087 11.79 -14.12 2.21
C THR A 1087 12.55 -14.48 3.48
N THR A 1088 12.65 -13.53 4.40
CA THR A 1088 12.85 -13.83 5.81
C THR A 1088 11.49 -13.69 6.49
N THR A 1089 10.95 -14.83 6.92
CA THR A 1089 9.80 -14.88 7.84
C THR A 1089 10.19 -14.17 9.14
N PRO A 1090 9.39 -13.21 9.64
CA PRO A 1090 9.60 -12.70 10.99
C PRO A 1090 9.25 -13.83 11.96
N SER A 1091 10.25 -14.38 12.62
CA SER A 1091 10.05 -15.30 13.74
C SER A 1091 10.00 -14.50 15.03
N GLY A 1092 8.82 -14.47 15.67
CA GLY A 1092 8.66 -14.14 17.09
C GLY A 1092 8.04 -12.77 17.36
N GLY A 1093 6.86 -12.77 17.95
CA GLY A 1093 6.38 -11.60 18.68
C GLY A 1093 7.18 -11.48 19.98
N LEU A 1094 7.73 -10.29 20.28
CA LEU A 1094 8.23 -9.87 21.59
C LEU A 1094 8.53 -8.37 21.64
N VAL A 1095 8.58 -7.84 22.86
CA VAL A 1095 8.48 -6.43 23.29
C VAL A 1095 9.80 -5.63 23.04
N PRO A 1096 9.74 -4.30 22.75
CA PRO A 1096 10.92 -3.45 22.57
C PRO A 1096 11.88 -3.42 23.77
N THR A 1097 13.19 -3.39 23.54
CA THR A 1097 14.24 -3.62 24.55
C THR A 1097 14.65 -2.42 25.41
N THR A 1098 14.30 -1.18 25.06
CA THR A 1098 14.81 0.00 25.80
C THR A 1098 14.21 0.22 27.18
N THR A 1099 13.03 -0.32 27.46
CA THR A 1099 12.43 -0.22 28.81
C THR A 1099 13.17 -1.04 29.86
N TRP A 1100 13.96 -2.04 29.45
CA TRP A 1100 14.68 -2.95 30.35
C TRP A 1100 16.02 -2.39 30.85
N PHE A 1101 16.64 -1.46 30.12
CA PHE A 1101 17.91 -0.82 30.53
C PHE A 1101 17.83 -0.07 31.86
N ARG A 1102 16.64 0.43 32.25
CA ARG A 1102 16.42 1.18 33.50
C ARG A 1102 16.13 0.32 34.73
N SER A 1103 15.88 -1.00 34.55
CA SER A 1103 15.36 -1.84 35.66
C SER A 1103 15.89 -3.27 35.71
N ALA A 1104 17.01 -3.59 35.03
CA ALA A 1104 17.59 -4.93 35.08
C ALA A 1104 18.34 -5.19 36.41
N PRO A 1105 17.92 -6.16 37.25
CA PRO A 1105 18.67 -6.54 38.44
C PRO A 1105 19.88 -7.40 38.04
N CYS A 1106 21.08 -6.81 38.07
CA CYS A 1106 22.31 -7.59 37.86
C CYS A 1106 22.72 -8.22 39.20
N ARG A 1107 22.68 -9.56 39.30
CA ARG A 1107 23.31 -10.27 40.41
C ARG A 1107 24.82 -10.28 40.16
N THR A 1108 25.56 -9.51 40.94
CA THR A 1108 26.99 -9.72 41.08
C THR A 1108 27.19 -11.02 41.84
N GLU A 1109 27.77 -12.05 41.21
CA GLU A 1109 28.32 -13.16 42.00
C GLU A 1109 29.41 -12.59 42.91
N GLU A 1110 29.25 -12.73 44.22
CA GLU A 1110 30.30 -12.40 45.18
C GLU A 1110 31.55 -13.26 44.90
N PRO A 1111 32.76 -12.72 45.13
CA PRO A 1111 33.97 -13.51 44.99
C PRO A 1111 33.93 -14.63 46.03
N LYS A 1112 34.28 -15.86 45.62
CA LYS A 1112 34.55 -16.95 46.57
C LYS A 1112 35.76 -16.57 47.44
N SER A 1113 35.51 -15.91 48.57
CA SER A 1113 36.44 -15.86 49.70
C SER A 1113 35.88 -16.70 50.84
N THR A 1114 36.35 -17.94 50.93
CA THR A 1114 36.47 -18.61 52.22
C THR A 1114 37.53 -17.86 53.02
N ASP A 1115 37.11 -17.04 53.97
CA ASP A 1115 37.63 -17.09 55.34
C ASP A 1115 36.73 -16.29 56.29
N PHE A 1116 36.59 -16.85 57.48
CA PHE A 1116 35.53 -16.66 58.46
C PHE A 1116 35.98 -15.69 59.58
N ILE A 1117 35.00 -15.07 60.24
CA ILE A 1117 34.91 -14.63 61.68
C ILE A 1117 34.97 -13.10 61.98
N PRO A 1118 34.10 -12.60 62.91
CA PRO A 1118 33.31 -11.38 62.76
C PRO A 1118 33.60 -10.29 63.81
N MET A 1119 32.98 -9.11 63.69
CA MET A 1119 32.60 -8.31 64.86
C MET A 1119 31.46 -7.32 64.57
N GLU A 1120 30.61 -7.17 65.58
CA GLU A 1120 29.34 -6.45 65.65
C GLU A 1120 29.45 -4.93 65.39
N ALA A 1121 28.40 -4.33 64.80
CA ALA A 1121 27.52 -3.36 65.46
C ALA A 1121 26.78 -2.44 64.44
N ASN A 1122 25.46 -2.38 64.62
CA ASN A 1122 24.47 -1.40 64.16
C ASN A 1122 24.96 -0.16 63.40
N TYR A 1123 24.39 0.11 62.22
CA TYR A 1123 23.50 1.25 61.96
C TYR A 1123 22.80 1.04 60.61
N GLY A 1124 21.47 1.15 60.60
CA GLY A 1124 20.67 1.01 59.38
C GLY A 1124 20.77 2.23 58.48
N VAL A 1125 20.90 2.00 57.18
CA VAL A 1125 20.44 2.88 56.09
C VAL A 1125 19.95 1.99 54.94
N ASP A 1126 18.87 2.43 54.34
CA ASP A 1126 18.02 1.81 53.33
C ASP A 1126 18.69 1.05 52.18
N GLN A 1127 17.96 0.03 51.74
CA GLN A 1127 18.08 -0.58 50.41
C GLN A 1127 18.04 0.51 49.32
N GLN A 1128 19.20 0.88 48.77
CA GLN A 1128 19.24 1.43 47.42
C GLN A 1128 19.22 0.27 46.42
N GLN A 1129 18.02 -0.03 45.93
CA GLN A 1129 17.88 -0.47 44.55
C GLN A 1129 18.57 0.59 43.68
N VAL A 1130 19.68 0.22 43.06
CA VAL A 1130 20.23 0.99 41.93
C VAL A 1130 19.24 0.83 40.79
N VAL A 1131 18.28 1.76 40.73
CA VAL A 1131 17.55 2.09 39.51
C VAL A 1131 18.56 2.80 38.61
N ILE A 1132 18.82 2.22 37.44
CA ILE A 1132 19.67 2.83 36.39
C ILE A 1132 18.88 3.95 35.71
#